data_AF-V5RL52-F1
#
_entry.id   AF-V5RL52-F1
#
_cell.length_a   1.000
_cell.length_b   1.000
_cell.length_c   1.000
_cell.angle_alpha   90.00
_cell.angle_beta   90.00
_cell.angle_gamma   90.00
#
_symmetry.space_group_name_H-M   'P 1'
#
loop_
_entity.id
_entity.type
_entity.pdbx_description
1 polymer ?
#
loop_
_entity_poly.entity_id
_entity_poly.type
_entity_poly.pdbx_seq_one_letter_code
_entity_poly.pdbx_strand_id
1 'polypeptide(L)'
;MISKNFEFLKDYHKYKWVYEKISIIEDSLLSDDKYTLQVDSAKLLEKLLKQVMNEEERIKKTLGELINNFNLFYKLKKSDALPSNILASFKWLNSIRSVGVHHNDLSYVEYQLSFTSKVNFILTLRKILHFIIYSFEDTKINLPDCDDDIYYNTCKLAKNLKDKKDFDYENNQIITEKLSIGDFVLNNKIRFFIPTYQRDYRWTKEECEELIEQLFDKKDSNEQIYFGTMACRMFPSQVGNFTKEVRLMDGQQRVTTSLILFKAIFDVIKDKQKELDDFSESIPTELTDLFDYKINDLHSDALIKIKYENSTSTSENNIYSLYKVLTGYNIASKFKNDLKLLTRSQVITNYEYFYSVFKNYTIEKNLDIYNYYANNFIVSCIRFNDDDINEMEVFENLNSKGKDLDTFDMLKNYIYNMVDQKVFKENSKRVVDEYNKYFNLSLVPKFKGKEDEQNKKYEAFFFNFLTYKIALKGTTNIDLKQNKKSLLKAFKKFYNEKNITFDKYASICSEIGRYFYIYKNVKLVKDYENITSEFYKFRTTLSNIDEKDFSICLFYLFDVFSDNSWSSAERKLHLFNEQLLEKCLFQIERWFIMLLQVKGTGQSLKGAVMIKLVRYLKLFENYSNFKQDLPQHLQEWFAGKTKITKENEHLLIPLENKLPSKDVAIDSLKNRDVQNNYMKVIFLKRLENYWLNLSTKACQEVIFKVSTVEHIMPKTPNQEWWEMLNEKENLNRQELKDKHAAFLNRIGNLLLLDSKNNSELSNSPFKIKVNNYIASDSRLAKIPFTNKNESLVDIDHFDFKMIDDRSAKLAKILVNDIYEIE
;
A
#
# COMPACT_ATOMS: atom_id res chain seq x y z
N MET A 1 49.16 -16.95 -35.73
CA MET A 1 48.17 -17.45 -34.75
C MET A 1 48.59 -17.07 -33.36
N ILE A 2 47.75 -16.27 -32.74
CA ILE A 2 47.90 -15.83 -31.36
C ILE A 2 47.49 -16.96 -30.43
N SER A 3 46.52 -17.80 -30.82
CA SER A 3 46.12 -18.97 -30.05
C SER A 3 46.63 -20.28 -30.65
N LYS A 4 46.77 -21.29 -29.80
CA LYS A 4 46.93 -22.70 -30.24
C LYS A 4 45.58 -23.40 -30.43
N ASN A 5 44.46 -22.71 -30.24
CA ASN A 5 43.11 -23.30 -30.24
C ASN A 5 42.72 -23.94 -31.58
N PHE A 6 43.41 -23.60 -32.66
CA PHE A 6 43.18 -24.10 -34.01
C PHE A 6 44.32 -24.95 -34.57
N GLU A 7 45.42 -25.13 -33.83
CA GLU A 7 46.64 -25.79 -34.34
C GLU A 7 46.36 -27.21 -34.86
N PHE A 8 45.37 -27.90 -34.29
CA PHE A 8 44.90 -29.21 -34.75
C PHE A 8 44.51 -29.24 -36.23
N LEU A 9 44.11 -28.11 -36.84
CA LEU A 9 43.73 -28.05 -38.26
C LEU A 9 44.94 -28.21 -39.21
N LYS A 10 46.19 -28.04 -38.73
CA LYS A 10 47.41 -28.27 -39.55
C LYS A 10 47.50 -29.70 -40.05
N ASP A 11 46.98 -30.65 -39.27
CA ASP A 11 47.11 -32.07 -39.52
C ASP A 11 46.11 -32.58 -40.59
N TYR A 12 45.23 -31.70 -41.09
CA TYR A 12 44.18 -32.04 -42.05
C TYR A 12 44.46 -31.42 -43.43
N HIS A 13 45.14 -32.17 -44.31
CA HIS A 13 45.57 -31.68 -45.63
C HIS A 13 44.46 -31.01 -46.47
N LYS A 14 43.21 -31.50 -46.41
CA LYS A 14 42.05 -30.95 -47.14
C LYS A 14 41.55 -29.62 -46.59
N TYR A 15 41.79 -29.33 -45.31
CA TYR A 15 41.38 -28.11 -44.61
C TYR A 15 42.57 -27.27 -44.12
N LYS A 16 43.79 -27.60 -44.54
CA LYS A 16 44.99 -26.82 -44.23
C LYS A 16 44.83 -25.33 -44.59
N TRP A 17 44.11 -25.03 -45.67
CA TRP A 17 43.81 -23.65 -46.06
C TRP A 17 42.88 -22.93 -45.07
N VAL A 18 41.99 -23.65 -44.38
CA VAL A 18 41.11 -23.10 -43.33
C VAL A 18 41.97 -22.63 -42.16
N TYR A 19 42.98 -23.42 -41.80
CA TYR A 19 43.94 -23.09 -40.75
C TYR A 19 44.71 -21.80 -41.06
N GLU A 20 45.21 -21.66 -42.28
CA GLU A 20 45.90 -20.44 -42.74
C GLU A 20 44.98 -19.22 -42.72
N LYS A 21 43.72 -19.39 -43.12
CA LYS A 21 42.74 -18.29 -43.12
C LYS A 21 42.33 -17.86 -41.73
N ILE A 22 42.12 -18.79 -40.80
CA ILE A 22 41.77 -18.40 -39.43
C ILE A 22 42.96 -17.80 -38.68
N SER A 23 44.20 -18.12 -39.05
CA SER A 23 45.37 -17.38 -38.53
C SER A 23 45.32 -15.91 -38.86
N ILE A 24 44.98 -15.57 -40.11
CA ILE A 24 44.88 -14.18 -40.55
C ILE A 24 43.76 -13.45 -39.78
N ILE A 25 42.64 -14.13 -39.54
CA ILE A 25 41.50 -13.62 -38.75
C ILE A 25 41.88 -13.42 -37.28
N GLU A 26 42.69 -14.31 -36.70
CA GLU A 26 43.21 -14.09 -35.34
C GLU A 26 44.17 -12.92 -35.30
N ASP A 27 45.09 -12.81 -36.26
CA ASP A 27 46.11 -11.76 -36.28
C ASP A 27 45.44 -10.36 -36.43
N SER A 28 44.29 -10.27 -37.12
CA SER A 28 43.48 -9.03 -37.19
C SER A 28 42.70 -8.68 -35.91
N LEU A 29 42.66 -9.57 -34.92
CA LEU A 29 42.12 -9.26 -33.59
C LEU A 29 43.04 -8.29 -32.81
N LEU A 30 44.34 -8.23 -33.16
CA LEU A 30 45.35 -7.38 -32.50
C LEU A 30 45.66 -6.08 -33.23
N SER A 31 45.60 -6.06 -34.56
CA SER A 31 45.71 -4.80 -35.29
C SER A 31 44.40 -4.03 -35.09
N ASP A 32 44.47 -2.73 -34.82
CA ASP A 32 43.30 -1.86 -34.68
C ASP A 32 42.57 -1.64 -36.04
N ASP A 33 42.78 -2.56 -36.99
CA ASP A 33 42.18 -2.57 -38.32
C ASP A 33 40.71 -2.96 -38.22
N LYS A 34 39.87 -1.94 -38.31
CA LYS A 34 38.41 -1.98 -38.17
C LYS A 34 37.67 -2.73 -39.28
N TYR A 35 38.35 -3.42 -40.20
CA TYR A 35 37.78 -3.73 -41.52
C TYR A 35 37.72 -5.21 -41.92
N THR A 36 38.17 -6.15 -41.09
CA THR A 36 38.47 -7.50 -41.61
C THR A 36 37.89 -8.68 -40.83
N LEU A 37 37.56 -8.57 -39.54
CA LEU A 37 37.19 -9.75 -38.72
C LEU A 37 35.90 -10.43 -39.20
N GLN A 38 34.78 -9.70 -39.32
CA GLN A 38 33.50 -10.31 -39.70
C GLN A 38 33.48 -10.71 -41.18
N VAL A 39 34.07 -9.87 -42.04
CA VAL A 39 34.14 -10.08 -43.49
C VAL A 39 34.99 -11.31 -43.82
N ASP A 40 36.17 -11.45 -43.23
CA ASP A 40 37.06 -12.58 -43.53
C ASP A 40 36.53 -13.89 -42.92
N SER A 41 35.87 -13.82 -41.76
CA SER A 41 35.16 -14.97 -41.18
C SER A 41 34.00 -15.43 -42.07
N ALA A 42 33.24 -14.50 -42.63
CA ALA A 42 32.17 -14.82 -43.56
C ALA A 42 32.71 -15.45 -44.85
N LYS A 43 33.76 -14.87 -45.46
CA LYS A 43 34.43 -15.43 -46.64
C LYS A 43 34.99 -16.84 -46.38
N LEU A 44 35.56 -17.05 -45.19
CA LEU A 44 36.04 -18.37 -44.76
C LEU A 44 34.90 -19.40 -44.72
N LEU A 45 33.78 -19.06 -44.08
CA LEU A 45 32.61 -19.94 -44.00
C LEU A 45 31.97 -20.20 -45.37
N GLU A 46 31.81 -19.16 -46.20
CA GLU A 46 31.27 -19.33 -47.55
C GLU A 46 32.09 -20.32 -48.38
N LYS A 47 33.42 -20.17 -48.36
CA LYS A 47 34.32 -21.06 -49.09
C LYS A 47 34.29 -22.49 -48.53
N LEU A 48 34.26 -22.64 -47.21
CA LEU A 48 34.21 -23.95 -46.56
C LEU A 48 32.89 -24.68 -46.86
N LEU A 49 31.76 -24.00 -46.76
CA LEU A 49 30.45 -24.58 -47.04
C LEU A 49 30.33 -25.04 -48.48
N LYS A 50 30.80 -24.22 -49.45
CA LYS A 50 30.84 -24.61 -50.86
C LYS A 50 31.70 -25.86 -51.08
N GLN A 51 32.90 -25.92 -50.47
CA GLN A 51 33.78 -27.09 -50.59
C GLN A 51 33.11 -28.36 -50.05
N VAL A 52 32.44 -28.29 -48.90
CA VAL A 52 31.78 -29.45 -48.26
C VAL A 52 30.56 -29.93 -49.04
N MET A 53 29.79 -29.01 -49.62
CA MET A 53 28.64 -29.32 -50.46
C MET A 53 29.02 -29.64 -51.91
N ASN A 54 30.31 -29.60 -52.27
CA ASN A 54 30.84 -29.82 -53.61
C ASN A 54 30.26 -28.85 -54.66
N GLU A 55 30.01 -27.59 -54.28
CA GLU A 55 29.53 -26.52 -55.16
C GLU A 55 30.69 -25.79 -55.85
N GLU A 56 30.53 -25.39 -57.12
CA GLU A 56 31.54 -24.61 -57.84
C GLU A 56 31.81 -23.25 -57.18
N GLU A 57 33.08 -22.89 -56.95
CA GLU A 57 33.47 -21.64 -56.28
C GLU A 57 32.90 -20.38 -56.97
N ARG A 58 32.67 -20.43 -58.29
CA ARG A 58 32.18 -19.32 -59.13
C ARG A 58 30.72 -18.95 -58.88
N ILE A 59 29.92 -19.79 -58.21
CA ILE A 59 28.51 -19.52 -57.92
C ILE A 59 28.41 -18.47 -56.80
N LYS A 60 27.82 -17.31 -57.09
CA LYS A 60 27.60 -16.26 -56.08
C LYS A 60 26.34 -16.59 -55.26
N LYS A 61 26.52 -17.05 -54.02
CA LYS A 61 25.47 -17.23 -53.00
C LYS A 61 25.85 -16.47 -51.74
N THR A 62 24.85 -15.94 -51.05
CA THR A 62 25.03 -15.32 -49.73
C THR A 62 25.34 -16.38 -48.67
N LEU A 63 25.99 -15.99 -47.57
CA LEU A 63 26.24 -16.90 -46.45
C LEU A 63 24.93 -17.46 -45.86
N GLY A 64 23.86 -16.65 -45.80
CA GLY A 64 22.54 -17.12 -45.35
C GLY A 64 21.96 -18.23 -46.24
N GLU A 65 22.07 -18.09 -47.57
CA GLU A 65 21.67 -19.13 -48.52
C GLU A 65 22.53 -20.39 -48.37
N LEU A 66 23.84 -20.24 -48.21
CA LEU A 66 24.75 -21.37 -48.02
C LEU A 66 24.49 -22.10 -46.69
N ILE A 67 24.14 -21.39 -45.61
CA ILE A 67 23.75 -21.99 -44.32
C ILE A 67 22.46 -22.81 -44.48
N ASN A 68 21.45 -22.26 -45.16
CA ASN A 68 20.20 -22.98 -45.39
C ASN A 68 20.40 -24.23 -46.25
N ASN A 69 21.20 -24.12 -47.32
CA ASN A 69 21.56 -25.25 -48.17
C ASN A 69 22.36 -26.30 -47.39
N PHE A 70 23.30 -25.87 -46.56
CA PHE A 70 24.08 -26.78 -45.73
C PHE A 70 23.22 -27.52 -44.71
N ASN A 71 22.23 -26.87 -44.11
CA ASN A 71 21.29 -27.52 -43.19
C ASN A 71 20.51 -28.64 -43.88
N LEU A 72 20.06 -28.41 -45.11
CA LEU A 72 19.40 -29.44 -45.93
C LEU A 72 20.37 -30.55 -46.35
N PHE A 73 21.57 -30.18 -46.81
CA PHE A 73 22.63 -31.11 -47.21
C PHE A 73 23.07 -32.02 -46.06
N TYR A 74 23.26 -31.46 -44.87
CA TYR A 74 23.61 -32.21 -43.66
C TYR A 74 22.54 -33.24 -43.34
N LYS A 75 21.26 -32.84 -43.35
CA LYS A 75 20.12 -33.74 -43.10
C LYS A 75 20.07 -34.90 -44.09
N LEU A 76 20.39 -34.65 -45.36
CA LEU A 76 20.45 -35.69 -46.38
C LEU A 76 21.66 -36.61 -46.23
N LYS A 77 22.84 -36.08 -45.92
CA LYS A 77 24.09 -36.86 -45.84
C LYS A 77 24.28 -37.63 -44.54
N LYS A 78 23.74 -37.14 -43.43
CA LYS A 78 23.90 -37.74 -42.09
C LYS A 78 22.62 -38.37 -41.54
N SER A 79 21.50 -38.24 -42.25
CA SER A 79 20.19 -38.72 -41.81
C SER A 79 19.76 -38.17 -40.44
N ASP A 80 20.28 -37.00 -40.05
CA ASP A 80 20.02 -36.35 -38.76
C ASP A 80 19.90 -34.83 -38.93
N ALA A 81 19.18 -34.17 -38.03
CA ALA A 81 19.05 -32.72 -38.06
C ALA A 81 20.35 -32.04 -37.62
N LEU A 82 20.66 -30.88 -38.21
CA LEU A 82 21.77 -30.07 -37.73
C LEU A 82 21.51 -29.69 -36.26
N PRO A 83 22.46 -29.93 -35.33
CA PRO A 83 22.27 -29.62 -33.93
C PRO A 83 21.85 -28.16 -33.73
N SER A 84 20.81 -27.95 -32.91
CA SER A 84 20.19 -26.64 -32.71
C SER A 84 21.19 -25.57 -32.27
N ASN A 85 22.18 -25.95 -31.46
CA ASN A 85 23.26 -25.08 -30.99
C ASN A 85 24.25 -24.68 -32.09
N ILE A 86 24.45 -25.49 -33.13
CA ILE A 86 25.28 -25.18 -34.32
C ILE A 86 24.49 -24.30 -35.27
N LEU A 87 23.22 -24.63 -35.53
CA LEU A 87 22.34 -23.80 -36.35
C LEU A 87 22.17 -22.38 -35.76
N ALA A 88 22.02 -22.26 -34.44
CA ALA A 88 21.99 -20.99 -33.74
C ALA A 88 23.31 -20.20 -33.90
N SER A 89 24.46 -20.89 -33.85
CA SER A 89 25.78 -20.28 -34.05
C SER A 89 25.93 -19.72 -35.48
N PHE A 90 25.49 -20.48 -36.49
CA PHE A 90 25.44 -20.03 -37.88
C PHE A 90 24.53 -18.82 -38.06
N LYS A 91 23.31 -18.85 -37.50
CA LYS A 91 22.36 -17.74 -37.59
C LYS A 91 22.91 -16.48 -36.91
N TRP A 92 23.55 -16.62 -35.75
CA TRP A 92 24.17 -15.51 -35.03
C TRP A 92 25.31 -14.85 -35.84
N LEU A 93 26.22 -15.64 -36.43
CA LEU A 93 27.26 -15.10 -37.32
C LEU A 93 26.66 -14.41 -38.56
N ASN A 94 25.60 -14.98 -39.13
CA ASN A 94 24.92 -14.37 -40.27
C ASN A 94 24.19 -13.06 -39.91
N SER A 95 23.57 -12.98 -38.72
CA SER A 95 22.89 -11.76 -38.25
C SER A 95 23.85 -10.62 -37.97
N ILE A 96 25.05 -10.93 -37.47
CA ILE A 96 26.07 -9.91 -37.20
C ILE A 96 26.58 -9.28 -38.50
N ARG A 97 26.58 -10.02 -39.60
CA ARG A 97 26.94 -9.51 -40.94
C ARG A 97 25.86 -8.60 -41.56
N SER A 98 24.61 -8.73 -41.15
CA SER A 98 23.45 -8.19 -41.89
C SER A 98 22.83 -6.95 -41.24
N VAL A 99 23.66 -5.95 -40.97
CA VAL A 99 23.20 -4.56 -40.83
C VAL A 99 23.76 -3.75 -42.00
N GLY A 100 23.13 -3.94 -43.16
CA GLY A 100 23.18 -3.06 -44.33
C GLY A 100 24.49 -3.01 -45.12
N VAL A 101 24.65 -3.86 -46.14
CA VAL A 101 25.15 -3.54 -47.50
C VAL A 101 25.01 -4.81 -48.36
N HIS A 102 24.07 -4.80 -49.31
CA HIS A 102 24.12 -5.69 -50.47
C HIS A 102 24.92 -4.99 -51.58
N HIS A 103 25.93 -5.68 -52.11
CA HIS A 103 26.57 -5.43 -53.42
C HIS A 103 27.60 -4.30 -53.62
N ASN A 104 28.19 -3.67 -52.59
CA ASN A 104 29.35 -2.80 -52.79
C ASN A 104 30.43 -2.96 -51.71
N ASP A 105 31.60 -3.49 -52.08
CA ASP A 105 32.78 -3.66 -51.22
C ASP A 105 33.45 -2.34 -50.79
N LEU A 106 32.88 -1.17 -51.12
CA LEU A 106 33.50 0.15 -50.95
C LEU A 106 32.87 1.02 -49.85
N SER A 107 31.86 0.54 -49.12
CA SER A 107 31.24 1.30 -48.02
C SER A 107 30.81 0.42 -46.85
N TYR A 108 31.72 -0.44 -46.36
CA TYR A 108 31.51 -1.26 -45.17
C TYR A 108 31.92 -0.48 -43.92
N VAL A 109 30.98 -0.08 -43.06
CA VAL A 109 31.34 0.49 -41.74
C VAL A 109 31.00 -0.54 -40.67
N GLU A 110 32.02 -1.26 -40.20
CA GLU A 110 31.86 -2.22 -39.11
C GLU A 110 31.51 -1.47 -37.81
N TYR A 111 30.43 -1.86 -37.13
CA TYR A 111 30.17 -1.38 -35.77
C TYR A 111 31.35 -1.78 -34.88
N GLN A 112 31.87 -0.85 -34.07
CA GLN A 112 32.95 -1.16 -33.12
C GLN A 112 32.50 -2.25 -32.14
N LEU A 113 32.97 -3.49 -32.38
CA LEU A 113 32.82 -4.58 -31.43
C LEU A 113 33.77 -4.38 -30.25
N SER A 114 33.28 -4.63 -29.03
CA SER A 114 34.14 -4.74 -27.85
C SER A 114 35.14 -5.88 -28.02
N PHE A 115 36.28 -5.82 -27.33
CA PHE A 115 37.30 -6.87 -27.40
C PHE A 115 36.73 -8.26 -27.02
N THR A 116 35.94 -8.33 -25.94
CA THR A 116 35.23 -9.54 -25.53
C THR A 116 34.27 -10.06 -26.60
N SER A 117 33.56 -9.16 -27.30
CA SER A 117 32.71 -9.54 -28.42
C SER A 117 33.50 -10.11 -29.59
N LYS A 118 34.70 -9.57 -29.89
CA LYS A 118 35.61 -10.11 -30.91
C LYS A 118 36.12 -11.50 -30.54
N VAL A 119 36.50 -11.73 -29.28
CA VAL A 119 36.92 -13.05 -28.79
C VAL A 119 35.77 -14.06 -28.89
N ASN A 120 34.58 -13.72 -28.41
CA ASN A 120 33.39 -14.60 -28.53
C ASN A 120 33.04 -14.92 -29.99
N PHE A 121 33.31 -14.01 -30.91
CA PHE A 121 33.13 -14.23 -32.34
C PHE A 121 34.08 -15.30 -32.87
N ILE A 122 35.38 -15.25 -32.53
CA ILE A 122 36.36 -16.27 -32.89
C ILE A 122 36.02 -17.63 -32.27
N LEU A 123 35.57 -17.66 -31.02
CA LEU A 123 35.16 -18.90 -30.35
C LEU A 123 33.94 -19.55 -31.02
N THR A 124 32.98 -18.73 -31.47
CA THR A 124 31.81 -19.22 -32.20
C THR A 124 32.20 -19.75 -33.59
N LEU A 125 33.12 -19.07 -34.27
CA LEU A 125 33.68 -19.53 -35.53
C LEU A 125 34.42 -20.87 -35.35
N ARG A 126 35.22 -21.04 -34.30
CA ARG A 126 35.88 -22.30 -33.93
C ARG A 126 34.89 -23.45 -33.82
N LYS A 127 33.79 -23.23 -33.09
CA LYS A 127 32.75 -24.23 -32.88
C LYS A 127 32.16 -24.73 -34.21
N ILE A 128 31.90 -23.82 -35.14
CA ILE A 128 31.35 -24.15 -36.46
C ILE A 128 32.36 -24.89 -37.33
N LEU A 129 33.59 -24.37 -37.43
CA LEU A 129 34.65 -25.01 -38.22
C LEU A 129 34.92 -26.42 -37.72
N HIS A 130 35.03 -26.58 -36.40
CA HIS A 130 35.22 -27.88 -35.80
C HIS A 130 34.07 -28.83 -36.13
N PHE A 131 32.82 -28.40 -35.94
CA PHE A 131 31.66 -29.23 -36.25
C PHE A 131 31.64 -29.69 -37.71
N ILE A 132 31.91 -28.78 -38.66
CA ILE A 132 31.94 -29.12 -40.09
C ILE A 132 33.02 -30.16 -40.37
N ILE A 133 34.24 -29.95 -39.86
CA ILE A 133 35.37 -30.84 -40.14
C ILE A 133 35.15 -32.21 -39.48
N TYR A 134 34.72 -32.25 -38.23
CA TYR A 134 34.36 -33.50 -37.54
C TYR A 134 33.25 -34.26 -38.26
N SER A 135 32.25 -33.54 -38.77
CA SER A 135 31.11 -34.17 -39.42
C SER A 135 31.47 -34.77 -40.78
N PHE A 136 32.46 -34.24 -41.50
CA PHE A 136 32.70 -34.59 -42.90
C PHE A 136 34.10 -35.15 -43.20
N GLU A 137 34.87 -35.47 -42.16
CA GLU A 137 36.14 -36.21 -42.26
C GLU A 137 36.04 -37.58 -41.59
N ASP A 138 36.67 -38.59 -42.20
CA ASP A 138 36.67 -39.98 -41.71
C ASP A 138 37.78 -40.25 -40.68
N THR A 139 38.27 -39.21 -39.98
CA THR A 139 39.36 -39.32 -38.98
C THR A 139 38.91 -38.84 -37.60
N LYS A 140 39.33 -39.55 -36.55
CA LYS A 140 39.02 -39.16 -35.16
C LYS A 140 39.77 -37.89 -34.78
N ILE A 141 39.02 -36.81 -34.51
CA ILE A 141 39.59 -35.52 -34.08
C ILE A 141 39.74 -35.52 -32.56
N ASN A 142 40.97 -35.28 -32.07
CA ASN A 142 41.21 -34.95 -30.66
C ASN A 142 41.16 -33.43 -30.49
N LEU A 143 40.25 -32.93 -29.66
CA LEU A 143 40.04 -31.50 -29.47
C LEU A 143 40.76 -31.01 -28.22
N PRO A 144 41.68 -30.04 -28.35
CA PRO A 144 42.17 -29.34 -27.18
C PRO A 144 41.06 -28.46 -26.58
N ASP A 145 41.07 -28.30 -25.26
CA ASP A 145 40.25 -27.31 -24.58
C ASP A 145 40.49 -25.92 -25.17
N CYS A 146 39.44 -25.09 -25.19
CA CYS A 146 39.59 -23.73 -25.66
C CYS A 146 40.18 -22.85 -24.56
N ASP A 147 41.34 -22.26 -24.81
CA ASP A 147 41.91 -21.24 -23.93
C ASP A 147 41.73 -19.86 -24.57
N ASP A 148 40.77 -19.10 -24.07
CA ASP A 148 40.53 -17.73 -24.49
C ASP A 148 41.32 -16.69 -23.67
N ASP A 149 41.96 -17.07 -22.56
CA ASP A 149 42.79 -16.18 -21.74
C ASP A 149 44.02 -15.70 -22.53
N ILE A 150 44.49 -16.49 -23.50
CA ILE A 150 45.59 -16.12 -24.41
C ILE A 150 45.30 -14.78 -25.11
N TYR A 151 44.05 -14.53 -25.54
CA TYR A 151 43.70 -13.27 -26.22
C TYR A 151 43.74 -12.09 -25.24
N TYR A 152 43.22 -12.26 -24.03
CA TYR A 152 43.20 -11.22 -23.00
C TYR A 152 44.61 -10.89 -22.47
N ASN A 153 45.42 -11.91 -22.19
CA ASN A 153 46.79 -11.78 -21.73
C ASN A 153 47.68 -11.07 -22.77
N THR A 154 47.56 -11.47 -24.04
CA THR A 154 48.33 -10.87 -25.14
C THR A 154 48.01 -9.38 -25.31
N CYS A 155 46.73 -9.01 -25.15
CA CYS A 155 46.28 -7.62 -25.24
C CYS A 155 46.42 -6.82 -23.94
N LYS A 156 46.88 -7.44 -22.83
CA LYS A 156 46.89 -6.85 -21.48
C LYS A 156 45.52 -6.32 -21.04
N LEU A 157 44.45 -7.04 -21.40
CA LEU A 157 43.07 -6.73 -21.03
C LEU A 157 42.57 -7.70 -19.95
N ALA A 158 41.72 -7.22 -19.05
CA ALA A 158 41.09 -8.07 -18.04
C ALA A 158 39.84 -8.75 -18.61
N LYS A 159 39.68 -10.05 -18.36
CA LYS A 159 38.54 -10.85 -18.83
C LYS A 159 37.28 -10.55 -18.01
N ASN A 160 37.43 -10.34 -16.70
CA ASN A 160 36.37 -9.98 -15.77
C ASN A 160 36.76 -8.80 -14.87
N LEU A 161 35.75 -8.10 -14.33
CA LEU A 161 35.95 -7.07 -13.29
C LEU A 161 36.64 -7.61 -12.02
N LYS A 162 36.49 -8.92 -11.73
CA LYS A 162 37.14 -9.63 -10.61
C LYS A 162 38.66 -9.79 -10.76
N ASP A 163 39.20 -9.69 -11.97
CA ASP A 163 40.63 -9.86 -12.22
C ASP A 163 41.43 -8.60 -11.82
N LYS A 164 40.74 -7.49 -11.52
CA LYS A 164 41.31 -6.35 -10.80
C LYS A 164 41.37 -6.70 -9.31
N LYS A 165 42.59 -6.93 -8.80
CA LYS A 165 42.87 -7.23 -7.38
C LYS A 165 42.36 -6.20 -6.35
N ASP A 166 41.82 -5.07 -6.79
CA ASP A 166 41.45 -3.94 -5.92
C ASP A 166 39.99 -3.94 -5.45
N PHE A 167 39.15 -4.90 -5.87
CA PHE A 167 37.75 -5.00 -5.41
C PHE A 167 37.35 -6.44 -5.12
N ASP A 168 37.64 -6.92 -3.91
CA ASP A 168 37.10 -8.18 -3.40
C ASP A 168 35.95 -7.91 -2.41
N TYR A 169 34.73 -8.23 -2.82
CA TYR A 169 33.49 -8.13 -2.03
C TYR A 169 32.83 -9.51 -1.89
N GLU A 170 33.59 -10.63 -2.04
CA GLU A 170 33.06 -11.98 -1.85
C GLU A 170 32.78 -12.27 -0.36
N ASN A 171 31.69 -11.69 0.12
CA ASN A 171 31.08 -12.08 1.37
C ASN A 171 30.09 -13.23 1.10
N ASN A 172 30.49 -14.46 1.43
CA ASN A 172 29.67 -15.68 1.30
C ASN A 172 28.40 -15.68 2.19
N GLN A 173 28.14 -14.60 2.94
CA GLN A 173 26.91 -14.40 3.71
C GLN A 173 25.65 -14.35 2.84
N ILE A 174 25.75 -13.88 1.58
CA ILE A 174 24.62 -13.74 0.67
C ILE A 174 24.89 -14.53 -0.62
N ILE A 175 24.12 -15.59 -0.85
CA ILE A 175 24.15 -16.38 -2.09
C ILE A 175 22.93 -16.03 -2.92
N THR A 176 23.11 -15.76 -4.22
CA THR A 176 21.97 -15.54 -5.13
C THR A 176 21.90 -16.67 -6.15
N GLU A 177 20.76 -17.35 -6.22
CA GLU A 177 20.49 -18.41 -7.19
C GLU A 177 19.24 -18.09 -8.01
N LYS A 178 19.21 -18.49 -9.28
CA LYS A 178 18.01 -18.39 -10.12
C LYS A 178 17.28 -19.72 -10.09
N LEU A 179 15.99 -19.69 -9.80
CA LEU A 179 15.13 -20.89 -9.75
C LEU A 179 13.85 -20.63 -10.53
N SER A 180 13.29 -21.68 -11.13
CA SER A 180 11.94 -21.62 -11.65
C SER A 180 10.93 -21.58 -10.49
N ILE A 181 9.77 -20.95 -10.70
CA ILE A 181 8.75 -20.86 -9.65
C ILE A 181 8.20 -22.25 -9.28
N GLY A 182 8.15 -23.17 -10.24
CA GLY A 182 7.79 -24.58 -10.01
C GLY A 182 8.79 -25.27 -9.10
N ASP A 183 10.09 -25.21 -9.42
CA ASP A 183 11.16 -25.83 -8.62
C ASP A 183 11.24 -25.26 -7.20
N PHE A 184 10.84 -24.00 -7.02
CA PHE A 184 10.83 -23.37 -5.71
C PHE A 184 9.58 -23.75 -4.90
N VAL A 185 8.39 -23.60 -5.49
CA VAL A 185 7.11 -23.72 -4.77
C VAL A 185 6.64 -25.17 -4.66
N LEU A 186 6.70 -25.95 -5.73
CA LEU A 186 6.12 -27.31 -5.79
C LEU A 186 7.05 -28.42 -5.29
N ASN A 187 8.33 -28.12 -5.07
CA ASN A 187 9.31 -29.12 -4.64
C ASN A 187 8.94 -29.78 -3.31
N ASN A 188 8.78 -31.10 -3.33
CA ASN A 188 8.35 -31.91 -2.19
C ASN A 188 9.38 -32.03 -1.06
N LYS A 189 10.62 -31.56 -1.26
CA LYS A 189 11.67 -31.50 -0.23
C LYS A 189 11.71 -30.18 0.52
N ILE A 190 10.97 -29.17 0.06
CA ILE A 190 10.98 -27.81 0.60
C ILE A 190 9.66 -27.54 1.34
N ARG A 191 9.73 -27.09 2.60
CA ARG A 191 8.63 -26.43 3.30
C ARG A 191 8.92 -24.96 3.55
N PHE A 192 7.89 -24.14 3.60
CA PHE A 192 7.98 -22.72 3.86
C PHE A 192 7.54 -22.40 5.27
N PHE A 193 8.33 -21.58 5.96
CA PHE A 193 7.95 -20.93 7.20
C PHE A 193 7.84 -19.42 6.94
N ILE A 194 6.64 -18.87 7.15
CA ILE A 194 6.38 -17.42 7.05
C ILE A 194 6.42 -16.82 8.45
N PRO A 195 7.44 -15.99 8.76
CA PRO A 195 7.56 -15.39 10.08
C PRO A 195 6.47 -14.35 10.37
N THR A 196 6.26 -14.10 11.66
CA THR A 196 5.22 -13.22 12.20
C THR A 196 5.36 -11.73 11.82
N TYR A 197 6.57 -11.28 11.47
CA TYR A 197 6.82 -9.91 11.03
C TYR A 197 6.37 -9.65 9.59
N GLN A 198 6.10 -10.70 8.80
CA GLN A 198 5.52 -10.51 7.48
C GLN A 198 4.07 -10.00 7.57
N ARG A 199 3.54 -9.55 6.43
CA ARG A 199 2.13 -9.14 6.31
C ARG A 199 1.27 -10.28 5.77
N ASP A 200 -0.03 -10.23 6.08
CA ASP A 200 -1.03 -11.12 5.49
C ASP A 200 -1.05 -11.00 3.94
N TYR A 201 -1.70 -11.96 3.27
CA TYR A 201 -1.88 -11.92 1.82
C TYR A 201 -2.68 -10.68 1.38
N ARG A 202 -2.15 -9.94 0.38
CA ARG A 202 -2.62 -8.61 -0.05
C ARG A 202 -2.61 -8.42 -1.56
N TRP A 203 -2.37 -9.47 -2.35
CA TRP A 203 -2.50 -9.36 -3.80
C TRP A 203 -3.95 -9.17 -4.20
N THR A 204 -4.29 -8.13 -4.93
CA THR A 204 -5.66 -7.88 -5.39
C THR A 204 -5.99 -8.71 -6.62
N LYS A 205 -7.25 -8.65 -7.08
CA LYS A 205 -7.67 -9.31 -8.31
C LYS A 205 -6.94 -8.72 -9.52
N GLU A 206 -6.73 -7.40 -9.53
CA GLU A 206 -6.05 -6.67 -10.57
C GLU A 206 -4.58 -7.11 -10.70
N GLU A 207 -3.85 -7.28 -9.58
CA GLU A 207 -2.48 -7.83 -9.59
C GLU A 207 -2.46 -9.28 -10.12
N CYS A 208 -3.54 -10.05 -9.93
CA CYS A 208 -3.68 -11.39 -10.51
C CYS A 208 -4.02 -11.37 -11.99
N GLU A 209 -4.79 -10.37 -12.45
CA GLU A 209 -5.09 -10.14 -13.87
C GLU A 209 -3.81 -9.80 -14.64
N GLU A 210 -2.99 -8.88 -14.12
CA GLU A 210 -1.68 -8.54 -14.70
C GLU A 210 -0.76 -9.77 -14.82
N LEU A 211 -0.76 -10.66 -13.80
CA LEU A 211 0.00 -11.90 -13.85
C LEU A 211 -0.47 -12.83 -14.98
N ILE A 212 -1.78 -12.95 -15.16
CA ILE A 212 -2.38 -13.80 -16.20
C ILE A 212 -2.15 -13.22 -17.59
N GLU A 213 -2.26 -11.91 -17.77
CA GLU A 213 -1.93 -11.23 -19.03
C GLU A 213 -0.47 -11.50 -19.42
N GLN A 214 0.48 -11.30 -18.49
CA GLN A 214 1.89 -11.61 -18.73
C GLN A 214 2.13 -13.08 -19.09
N LEU A 215 1.43 -13.99 -18.42
CA LEU A 215 1.51 -15.42 -18.68
C LEU A 215 1.08 -15.77 -20.11
N PHE A 216 -0.04 -15.21 -20.57
CA PHE A 216 -0.56 -15.49 -21.91
C PHE A 216 0.23 -14.79 -23.02
N ASP A 217 0.62 -13.54 -22.83
CA ASP A 217 1.35 -12.75 -23.84
C ASP A 217 2.72 -13.36 -24.20
N LYS A 218 3.37 -14.02 -23.24
CA LYS A 218 4.74 -14.54 -23.39
C LYS A 218 4.83 -16.03 -23.64
N LYS A 219 3.76 -16.78 -23.41
CA LYS A 219 3.71 -18.23 -23.66
C LYS A 219 4.02 -18.55 -25.12
N ASP A 220 3.49 -17.78 -26.06
CA ASP A 220 3.65 -18.04 -27.50
C ASP A 220 5.08 -17.77 -28.01
N SER A 221 5.85 -16.89 -27.34
CA SER A 221 7.26 -16.66 -27.65
C SER A 221 8.23 -17.54 -26.85
N ASN A 222 7.72 -18.34 -25.90
CA ASN A 222 8.48 -19.19 -24.97
C ASN A 222 9.63 -18.44 -24.23
N GLU A 223 9.44 -17.15 -24.00
CA GLU A 223 10.41 -16.30 -23.28
C GLU A 223 10.44 -16.66 -21.78
N GLN A 224 11.60 -16.50 -21.14
CA GLN A 224 11.68 -16.55 -19.68
C GLN A 224 11.19 -15.24 -19.07
N ILE A 225 10.29 -15.32 -18.09
CA ILE A 225 9.76 -14.17 -17.37
C ILE A 225 10.48 -14.04 -16.04
N TYR A 226 11.02 -12.84 -15.76
CA TYR A 226 11.55 -12.55 -14.44
C TYR A 226 10.42 -12.25 -13.45
N PHE A 227 10.20 -13.14 -12.48
CA PHE A 227 9.15 -13.04 -11.49
C PHE A 227 9.64 -12.44 -10.15
N GLY A 228 10.77 -11.72 -10.16
CA GLY A 228 11.26 -10.95 -9.02
C GLY A 228 12.19 -11.71 -8.08
N THR A 229 12.41 -11.15 -6.88
CA THR A 229 13.34 -11.67 -5.87
C THR A 229 12.62 -12.37 -4.73
N MET A 230 13.18 -13.46 -4.22
CA MET A 230 12.81 -14.14 -2.99
C MET A 230 13.96 -13.99 -1.99
N ALA A 231 13.73 -13.41 -0.82
CA ALA A 231 14.75 -13.37 0.23
C ALA A 231 14.43 -14.42 1.30
N CYS A 232 15.38 -15.27 1.64
CA CYS A 232 15.13 -16.34 2.60
C CYS A 232 16.37 -16.82 3.36
N ARG A 233 16.11 -17.57 4.44
CA ARG A 233 17.08 -18.44 5.09
C ARG A 233 16.68 -19.89 4.87
N MET A 234 17.67 -20.77 4.77
CA MET A 234 17.43 -22.20 4.63
C MET A 234 17.96 -22.92 5.86
N PHE A 235 17.13 -23.80 6.42
CA PHE A 235 17.49 -24.67 7.53
C PHE A 235 17.28 -26.14 7.13
N PRO A 236 18.08 -27.08 7.69
CA PRO A 236 17.77 -28.50 7.60
C PRO A 236 16.39 -28.77 8.24
N SER A 237 15.57 -29.59 7.60
CA SER A 237 14.28 -30.03 8.14
C SER A 237 14.24 -31.56 8.26
N GLN A 238 13.59 -32.05 9.31
CA GLN A 238 13.32 -33.48 9.55
C GLN A 238 11.81 -33.78 9.68
N VAL A 239 10.96 -32.82 9.31
CA VAL A 239 9.50 -32.94 9.43
C VAL A 239 8.93 -33.56 8.14
N GLY A 240 8.33 -34.75 8.24
CA GLY A 240 7.76 -35.46 7.08
C GLY A 240 8.82 -35.80 6.03
N ASN A 241 8.49 -35.60 4.75
CA ASN A 241 9.44 -35.78 3.62
C ASN A 241 10.27 -34.52 3.32
N PHE A 242 10.13 -33.44 4.09
CA PHE A 242 10.79 -32.17 3.83
C PHE A 242 12.20 -32.15 4.42
N THR A 243 13.22 -32.08 3.56
CA THR A 243 14.63 -32.02 3.98
C THR A 243 15.14 -30.59 4.18
N LYS A 244 14.40 -29.58 3.69
CA LYS A 244 14.75 -28.15 3.81
C LYS A 244 13.54 -27.33 4.28
N GLU A 245 13.74 -26.52 5.31
CA GLU A 245 12.83 -25.43 5.71
C GLU A 245 13.34 -24.10 5.15
N VAL A 246 12.52 -23.44 4.34
CA VAL A 246 12.78 -22.12 3.78
C VAL A 246 11.99 -21.10 4.59
N ARG A 247 12.72 -20.33 5.40
CA ARG A 247 12.16 -19.20 6.14
C ARG A 247 12.13 -17.97 5.25
N LEU A 248 10.93 -17.54 4.86
CA LEU A 248 10.75 -16.44 3.89
C LEU A 248 10.84 -15.07 4.56
N MET A 249 11.84 -14.29 4.14
CA MET A 249 12.08 -12.92 4.58
C MET A 249 11.53 -11.88 3.61
N ASP A 250 11.37 -12.21 2.33
CA ASP A 250 10.59 -11.44 1.36
C ASP A 250 10.11 -12.39 0.24
N GLY A 251 9.02 -12.01 -0.43
CA GLY A 251 8.45 -12.78 -1.54
C GLY A 251 7.28 -13.70 -1.19
N GLN A 252 6.79 -13.67 0.07
CA GLN A 252 5.61 -14.43 0.52
C GLN A 252 4.41 -14.28 -0.42
N GLN A 253 4.12 -13.06 -0.89
CA GLN A 253 2.94 -12.80 -1.74
C GLN A 253 3.00 -13.61 -3.04
N ARG A 254 4.18 -13.70 -3.67
CA ARG A 254 4.39 -14.48 -4.89
C ARG A 254 4.24 -15.97 -4.65
N VAL A 255 4.88 -16.51 -3.61
CA VAL A 255 4.73 -17.93 -3.23
C VAL A 255 3.26 -18.28 -2.98
N THR A 256 2.55 -17.41 -2.26
CA THR A 256 1.13 -17.62 -1.95
C THR A 256 0.26 -17.57 -3.20
N THR A 257 0.45 -16.57 -4.07
CA THR A 257 -0.30 -16.50 -5.34
C THR A 257 0.00 -17.69 -6.24
N SER A 258 1.26 -18.10 -6.37
CA SER A 258 1.63 -19.28 -7.16
C SER A 258 0.97 -20.55 -6.64
N LEU A 259 0.91 -20.76 -5.31
CA LEU A 259 0.18 -21.88 -4.72
C LEU A 259 -1.32 -21.87 -5.09
N ILE A 260 -1.96 -20.69 -5.02
CA ILE A 260 -3.38 -20.53 -5.38
C ILE A 260 -3.59 -20.80 -6.88
N LEU A 261 -2.71 -20.29 -7.74
CA LEU A 261 -2.76 -20.49 -9.19
C LEU A 261 -2.58 -21.96 -9.56
N PHE A 262 -1.56 -22.63 -9.02
CA PHE A 262 -1.33 -24.07 -9.23
C PHE A 262 -2.52 -24.90 -8.76
N LYS A 263 -3.11 -24.56 -7.62
CA LYS A 263 -4.31 -25.21 -7.12
C LYS A 263 -5.51 -25.02 -8.05
N ALA A 264 -5.74 -23.81 -8.55
CA ALA A 264 -6.82 -23.53 -9.50
C ALA A 264 -6.68 -24.33 -10.80
N ILE A 265 -5.47 -24.43 -11.36
CA ILE A 265 -5.20 -25.26 -12.55
C ILE A 265 -5.50 -26.73 -12.23
N PHE A 266 -4.97 -27.25 -11.12
CA PHE A 266 -5.17 -28.63 -10.69
C PHE A 266 -6.66 -28.97 -10.54
N ASP A 267 -7.44 -28.12 -9.88
CA ASP A 267 -8.87 -28.34 -9.65
C ASP A 267 -9.66 -28.33 -10.97
N VAL A 268 -9.35 -27.41 -11.90
CA VAL A 268 -9.98 -27.38 -13.22
C VAL A 268 -9.68 -28.65 -14.01
N ILE A 269 -8.43 -29.14 -14.00
CA ILE A 269 -8.05 -30.38 -14.69
C ILE A 269 -8.80 -31.58 -14.08
N LYS A 270 -8.85 -31.70 -12.74
CA LYS A 270 -9.56 -32.78 -12.05
C LYS A 270 -11.07 -32.75 -12.31
N ASP A 271 -11.68 -31.58 -12.37
CA ASP A 271 -13.11 -31.45 -12.66
C ASP A 271 -13.43 -31.87 -14.09
N LYS A 272 -12.62 -31.46 -15.08
CA LYS A 272 -12.79 -31.87 -16.48
C LYS A 272 -12.51 -33.36 -16.69
N GLN A 273 -11.55 -33.93 -15.96
CA GLN A 273 -11.24 -35.36 -16.03
C GLN A 273 -12.42 -36.23 -15.57
N LYS A 274 -13.24 -35.76 -14.62
CA LYS A 274 -14.48 -36.48 -14.20
C LYS A 274 -15.56 -36.49 -15.28
N GLU A 275 -15.49 -35.56 -16.24
CA GLU A 275 -16.46 -35.42 -17.33
C GLU A 275 -16.04 -36.22 -18.58
N LEU A 276 -14.81 -36.74 -18.63
CA LEU A 276 -14.21 -37.42 -19.78
C LEU A 276 -13.80 -38.86 -19.41
N ASP A 277 -14.46 -39.86 -20.01
CA ASP A 277 -14.22 -41.29 -19.72
C ASP A 277 -12.85 -41.82 -20.22
N ASP A 278 -12.17 -41.12 -21.14
CA ASP A 278 -10.95 -41.58 -21.80
C ASP A 278 -9.93 -40.43 -21.90
N PHE A 279 -9.08 -40.28 -20.87
CA PHE A 279 -8.03 -39.26 -20.80
C PHE A 279 -6.66 -39.91 -20.63
N SER A 280 -5.76 -39.69 -21.58
CA SER A 280 -4.45 -40.36 -21.67
C SER A 280 -3.29 -39.63 -21.01
N GLU A 281 -3.40 -38.33 -20.74
CA GLU A 281 -2.30 -37.55 -20.16
C GLU A 281 -2.30 -37.62 -18.63
N SER A 282 -1.13 -37.81 -18.02
CA SER A 282 -1.02 -37.84 -16.56
C SER A 282 -0.91 -36.41 -16.00
N ILE A 283 -1.68 -36.10 -14.96
CA ILE A 283 -1.49 -34.88 -14.17
C ILE A 283 -0.05 -34.89 -13.61
N PRO A 284 0.68 -33.76 -13.64
CA PRO A 284 2.02 -33.65 -13.06
C PRO A 284 2.09 -34.21 -11.64
N THR A 285 3.12 -35.00 -11.37
CA THR A 285 3.31 -35.70 -10.09
C THR A 285 3.41 -34.72 -8.93
N GLU A 286 4.05 -33.57 -9.12
CA GLU A 286 4.26 -32.56 -8.08
C GLU A 286 2.94 -31.93 -7.63
N LEU A 287 1.98 -31.73 -8.55
CA LEU A 287 0.65 -31.22 -8.22
C LEU A 287 -0.17 -32.29 -7.49
N THR A 288 -0.09 -33.54 -7.94
CA THR A 288 -0.82 -34.67 -7.35
C THR A 288 -0.32 -34.96 -5.92
N ASP A 289 1.00 -35.00 -5.73
CA ASP A 289 1.64 -35.21 -4.43
C ASP A 289 1.29 -34.11 -3.42
N LEU A 290 1.09 -32.86 -3.90
CA LEU A 290 0.78 -31.74 -3.02
C LEU A 290 -0.72 -31.61 -2.73
N PHE A 291 -1.58 -31.74 -3.73
CA PHE A 291 -3.02 -31.42 -3.62
C PHE A 291 -3.95 -32.64 -3.57
N ASP A 292 -3.53 -33.81 -4.06
CA ASP A 292 -4.32 -35.06 -4.04
C ASP A 292 -3.90 -36.04 -2.93
N TYR A 293 -2.98 -35.63 -2.05
CA TYR A 293 -2.49 -36.48 -0.97
C TYR A 293 -3.60 -36.79 0.05
N LYS A 294 -3.88 -38.09 0.23
CA LYS A 294 -4.95 -38.60 1.11
C LYS A 294 -4.39 -39.41 2.27
N ILE A 295 -4.96 -39.20 3.46
CA ILE A 295 -4.81 -40.10 4.61
C ILE A 295 -6.22 -40.58 4.98
N ASN A 296 -6.45 -41.90 5.00
CA ASN A 296 -7.77 -42.51 5.27
C ASN A 296 -8.90 -41.93 4.39
N ASP A 297 -8.66 -41.82 3.06
CA ASP A 297 -9.62 -41.30 2.07
C ASP A 297 -10.06 -39.82 2.25
N LEU A 298 -9.35 -39.06 3.08
CA LEU A 298 -9.52 -37.61 3.26
C LEU A 298 -8.26 -36.87 2.80
N HIS A 299 -8.43 -35.79 2.03
CA HIS A 299 -7.30 -34.88 1.73
C HIS A 299 -6.67 -34.41 3.04
N SER A 300 -5.35 -34.60 3.16
CA SER A 300 -4.68 -34.33 4.42
C SER A 300 -4.40 -32.84 4.60
N ASP A 301 -5.22 -32.17 5.41
CA ASP A 301 -4.97 -30.82 5.92
C ASP A 301 -3.56 -30.67 6.55
N ALA A 302 -3.00 -31.77 7.05
CA ALA A 302 -1.69 -31.76 7.71
C ALA A 302 -0.55 -31.49 6.72
N LEU A 303 -0.59 -32.04 5.50
CA LEU A 303 0.52 -31.87 4.54
C LEU A 303 0.65 -30.42 4.09
N ILE A 304 -0.48 -29.77 3.74
CA ILE A 304 -0.49 -28.36 3.34
C ILE A 304 -0.02 -27.45 4.48
N LYS A 305 -0.47 -27.69 5.72
CA LYS A 305 -0.02 -26.92 6.89
C LYS A 305 1.46 -27.07 7.17
N ILE A 306 2.03 -28.26 6.94
CA ILE A 306 3.48 -28.48 7.07
C ILE A 306 4.24 -27.82 5.90
N LYS A 307 3.73 -27.95 4.66
CA LYS A 307 4.33 -27.37 3.44
C LYS A 307 4.42 -25.85 3.53
N TYR A 308 3.39 -25.21 4.06
CA TYR A 308 3.30 -23.76 4.18
C TYR A 308 2.78 -23.40 5.57
N GLU A 309 3.71 -23.19 6.49
CA GLU A 309 3.42 -22.76 7.86
C GLU A 309 3.45 -21.23 7.90
N ASN A 310 2.30 -20.63 8.22
CA ASN A 310 2.18 -19.17 8.24
C ASN A 310 1.85 -18.65 9.64
N SER A 311 2.76 -17.82 10.18
CA SER A 311 2.64 -17.22 11.51
C SER A 311 2.28 -15.72 11.48
N THR A 312 1.85 -15.12 10.36
CA THR A 312 1.58 -13.66 10.26
C THR A 312 0.37 -13.16 11.04
N SER A 313 -0.42 -14.07 11.62
CA SER A 313 -1.86 -13.94 11.90
C SER A 313 -2.34 -12.59 12.44
N THR A 314 -3.29 -11.98 11.70
CA THR A 314 -4.32 -11.06 12.22
C THR A 314 -5.72 -11.28 11.62
N SER A 315 -5.88 -12.02 10.52
CA SER A 315 -7.19 -12.42 10.00
C SER A 315 -7.29 -13.94 9.91
N GLU A 316 -8.04 -14.57 10.83
CA GLU A 316 -8.39 -16.00 10.71
C GLU A 316 -8.90 -16.28 9.29
N ASN A 317 -9.63 -15.34 8.69
CA ASN A 317 -10.21 -15.47 7.34
C ASN A 317 -9.21 -15.71 6.21
N ASN A 318 -8.07 -15.02 6.08
CA ASN A 318 -7.20 -15.21 4.89
C ASN A 318 -6.36 -16.48 4.98
N ILE A 319 -5.77 -16.77 6.15
CA ILE A 319 -5.00 -17.99 6.37
C ILE A 319 -5.92 -19.21 6.33
N TYR A 320 -7.08 -19.13 6.99
CA TYR A 320 -8.09 -20.19 6.91
C TYR A 320 -8.58 -20.37 5.48
N SER A 321 -8.91 -19.31 4.75
CA SER A 321 -9.30 -19.38 3.33
C SER A 321 -8.22 -19.99 2.46
N LEU A 322 -6.95 -19.66 2.68
CA LEU A 322 -5.82 -20.26 1.95
C LEU A 322 -5.76 -21.76 2.19
N TYR A 323 -5.74 -22.20 3.46
CA TYR A 323 -5.73 -23.63 3.75
C TYR A 323 -6.97 -24.31 3.19
N LYS A 324 -8.14 -23.66 3.25
CA LYS A 324 -9.38 -24.17 2.67
C LYS A 324 -9.29 -24.39 1.16
N VAL A 325 -8.74 -23.42 0.45
CA VAL A 325 -8.53 -23.50 -1.01
C VAL A 325 -7.54 -24.61 -1.34
N LEU A 326 -6.39 -24.64 -0.66
CA LEU A 326 -5.32 -25.59 -0.96
C LEU A 326 -5.69 -27.04 -0.64
N THR A 327 -6.48 -27.29 0.42
CA THR A 327 -6.92 -28.64 0.78
C THR A 327 -8.16 -29.09 0.01
N GLY A 328 -9.06 -28.17 -0.35
CA GLY A 328 -10.33 -28.50 -1.02
C GLY A 328 -11.27 -29.37 -0.16
N TYR A 329 -12.28 -29.97 -0.78
CA TYR A 329 -13.14 -30.99 -0.15
C TYR A 329 -13.37 -32.18 -1.07
N ASN A 330 -13.58 -33.35 -0.46
CA ASN A 330 -14.06 -34.55 -1.15
C ASN A 330 -15.40 -34.33 -1.90
N ILE A 331 -16.23 -33.37 -1.47
CA ILE A 331 -17.54 -33.07 -2.05
C ILE A 331 -17.54 -31.65 -2.65
N ALA A 332 -17.69 -31.55 -3.97
CA ALA A 332 -17.65 -30.28 -4.71
C ALA A 332 -18.74 -29.28 -4.29
N SER A 333 -19.94 -29.74 -3.93
CA SER A 333 -21.02 -28.87 -3.46
C SER A 333 -20.72 -28.23 -2.11
N LYS A 334 -20.08 -28.98 -1.20
CA LYS A 334 -19.63 -28.48 0.11
C LYS A 334 -18.52 -27.45 -0.05
N PHE A 335 -17.55 -27.70 -0.92
CA PHE A 335 -16.50 -26.72 -1.23
C PHE A 335 -17.07 -25.40 -1.75
N LYS A 336 -17.98 -25.46 -2.73
CA LYS A 336 -18.65 -24.26 -3.28
C LYS A 336 -19.42 -23.47 -2.24
N ASN A 337 -20.06 -24.14 -1.26
CA ASN A 337 -20.76 -23.45 -0.18
C ASN A 337 -19.80 -22.76 0.79
N ASP A 338 -18.70 -23.41 1.16
CA ASP A 338 -17.68 -22.81 2.03
C ASP A 338 -17.01 -21.60 1.37
N LEU A 339 -16.72 -21.66 0.07
CA LEU A 339 -16.20 -20.52 -0.69
C LEU A 339 -17.17 -19.33 -0.64
N LYS A 340 -18.48 -19.57 -0.81
CA LYS A 340 -19.52 -18.52 -0.71
C LYS A 340 -19.53 -17.83 0.66
N LEU A 341 -19.36 -18.60 1.74
CA LEU A 341 -19.29 -18.07 3.11
C LEU A 341 -18.03 -17.23 3.37
N LEU A 342 -16.96 -17.49 2.61
CA LEU A 342 -15.65 -16.85 2.74
C LEU A 342 -15.36 -15.78 1.67
N THR A 343 -16.35 -15.40 0.85
CA THR A 343 -16.26 -14.45 -0.29
C THR A 343 -15.62 -13.08 0.02
N ARG A 344 -15.47 -12.71 1.29
CA ARG A 344 -14.78 -11.47 1.70
C ARG A 344 -13.26 -11.59 1.78
N SER A 345 -12.71 -12.80 1.63
CA SER A 345 -11.27 -13.05 1.65
C SER A 345 -10.64 -12.84 0.28
N GLN A 346 -9.52 -12.11 0.25
CA GLN A 346 -8.76 -11.87 -0.97
C GLN A 346 -8.26 -13.16 -1.63
N VAL A 347 -7.95 -14.16 -0.80
CA VAL A 347 -7.51 -15.48 -1.28
C VAL A 347 -8.62 -16.16 -2.10
N ILE A 348 -9.86 -16.10 -1.62
CA ILE A 348 -11.02 -16.67 -2.32
C ILE A 348 -11.27 -15.92 -3.63
N THR A 349 -11.28 -14.59 -3.60
CA THR A 349 -11.46 -13.77 -4.80
C THR A 349 -10.44 -14.12 -5.89
N ASN A 350 -9.17 -14.29 -5.53
CA ASN A 350 -8.11 -14.58 -6.49
C ASN A 350 -8.17 -16.04 -6.98
N TYR A 351 -8.50 -16.99 -6.11
CA TYR A 351 -8.74 -18.38 -6.49
C TYR A 351 -9.90 -18.50 -7.50
N GLU A 352 -11.04 -17.87 -7.21
CA GLU A 352 -12.22 -17.89 -8.08
C GLU A 352 -11.92 -17.25 -9.44
N TYR A 353 -11.13 -16.17 -9.45
CA TYR A 353 -10.65 -15.56 -10.68
C TYR A 353 -9.81 -16.54 -11.51
N PHE A 354 -8.74 -17.12 -10.94
CA PHE A 354 -7.90 -18.09 -11.67
C PHE A 354 -8.70 -19.30 -12.16
N TYR A 355 -9.55 -19.88 -11.31
CA TYR A 355 -10.40 -21.00 -11.69
C TYR A 355 -11.31 -20.63 -12.88
N SER A 356 -11.92 -19.43 -12.87
CA SER A 356 -12.77 -18.95 -13.97
C SER A 356 -12.02 -18.79 -15.28
N VAL A 357 -10.76 -18.33 -15.25
CA VAL A 357 -9.88 -18.19 -16.42
C VAL A 357 -9.59 -19.58 -17.00
N PHE A 358 -9.08 -20.50 -16.18
CA PHE A 358 -8.61 -21.81 -16.66
C PHE A 358 -9.75 -22.75 -17.06
N LYS A 359 -10.95 -22.59 -16.49
CA LYS A 359 -12.13 -23.38 -16.85
C LYS A 359 -12.47 -23.32 -18.34
N ASN A 360 -12.15 -22.20 -19.00
CA ASN A 360 -12.46 -21.97 -20.41
C ASN A 360 -11.50 -22.68 -21.39
N TYR A 361 -10.41 -23.28 -20.91
CA TYR A 361 -9.41 -23.96 -21.75
C TYR A 361 -9.50 -25.49 -21.65
N THR A 362 -8.97 -26.20 -22.66
CA THR A 362 -8.88 -27.68 -22.63
C THR A 362 -7.88 -28.16 -21.59
N ILE A 363 -7.88 -29.46 -21.28
CA ILE A 363 -6.93 -30.02 -20.33
C ILE A 363 -5.50 -29.87 -20.87
N GLU A 364 -5.25 -30.17 -22.15
CA GLU A 364 -3.90 -30.05 -22.74
C GLU A 364 -3.40 -28.61 -22.66
N LYS A 365 -4.26 -27.64 -22.98
CA LYS A 365 -3.89 -26.23 -22.91
C LYS A 365 -3.62 -25.77 -21.47
N ASN A 366 -4.35 -26.27 -20.48
CA ASN A 366 -4.07 -25.99 -19.07
C ASN A 366 -2.75 -26.64 -18.60
N LEU A 367 -2.40 -27.82 -19.10
CA LEU A 367 -1.10 -28.46 -18.84
C LEU A 367 0.05 -27.67 -19.49
N ASP A 368 -0.13 -27.16 -20.71
CA ASP A 368 0.84 -26.27 -21.35
C ASP A 368 1.06 -24.98 -20.55
N ILE A 369 -0.04 -24.38 -20.08
CA ILE A 369 0.02 -23.16 -19.25
C ILE A 369 0.75 -23.46 -17.93
N TYR A 370 0.43 -24.57 -17.28
CA TYR A 370 1.13 -25.04 -16.09
C TYR A 370 2.63 -25.19 -16.35
N ASN A 371 3.02 -25.92 -17.40
CA ASN A 371 4.41 -26.20 -17.73
C ASN A 371 5.19 -24.91 -18.00
N TYR A 372 4.58 -23.98 -18.75
CA TYR A 372 5.20 -22.68 -19.02
C TYR A 372 5.32 -21.85 -17.74
N TYR A 373 4.27 -21.73 -16.92
CA TYR A 373 4.35 -20.98 -15.66
C TYR A 373 5.39 -21.58 -14.72
N ALA A 374 5.37 -22.90 -14.51
CA ALA A 374 6.26 -23.60 -13.61
C ALA A 374 7.74 -23.44 -14.00
N ASN A 375 8.08 -23.54 -15.28
CA ASN A 375 9.46 -23.60 -15.76
C ASN A 375 10.03 -22.26 -16.23
N ASN A 376 9.21 -21.37 -16.79
CA ASN A 376 9.67 -20.14 -17.45
C ASN A 376 9.53 -18.89 -16.57
N PHE A 377 8.79 -18.93 -15.46
CA PHE A 377 8.79 -17.85 -14.47
C PHE A 377 9.98 -18.05 -13.51
N ILE A 378 10.98 -17.19 -13.63
CA ILE A 378 12.25 -17.29 -12.92
C ILE A 378 12.29 -16.29 -11.76
N VAL A 379 12.62 -16.77 -10.57
CA VAL A 379 12.88 -15.94 -9.39
C VAL A 379 14.36 -15.92 -9.03
N SER A 380 14.84 -14.77 -8.54
CA SER A 380 16.16 -14.64 -7.92
C SER A 380 16.04 -14.93 -6.42
N CYS A 381 16.49 -16.10 -5.99
CA CYS A 381 16.52 -16.52 -4.59
C CYS A 381 17.80 -16.03 -3.91
N ILE A 382 17.65 -15.04 -3.04
CA ILE A 382 18.70 -14.44 -2.21
C ILE A 382 18.69 -15.18 -0.86
N ARG A 383 19.70 -16.00 -0.64
CA ARG A 383 19.90 -16.80 0.57
C ARG A 383 20.86 -16.10 1.51
N PHE A 384 20.41 -15.94 2.74
CA PHE A 384 21.20 -15.41 3.85
C PHE A 384 21.68 -16.56 4.73
N ASN A 385 22.99 -16.79 4.75
CA ASN A 385 23.59 -17.95 5.44
C ASN A 385 24.14 -17.63 6.84
N ASP A 386 24.13 -16.37 7.25
CA ASP A 386 24.67 -15.93 8.53
C ASP A 386 23.60 -15.95 9.63
N ASP A 387 23.96 -16.54 10.77
CA ASP A 387 23.10 -16.67 11.94
C ASP A 387 22.80 -15.33 12.62
N ASP A 388 23.70 -14.35 12.51
CA ASP A 388 23.59 -13.04 13.13
C ASP A 388 22.74 -12.03 12.32
N ILE A 389 22.25 -12.44 11.15
CA ILE A 389 21.41 -11.58 10.30
C ILE A 389 20.07 -11.32 10.97
N ASN A 390 19.76 -10.04 11.14
CA ASN A 390 18.43 -9.60 11.54
C ASN A 390 17.45 -9.71 10.35
N GLU A 391 16.65 -10.78 10.35
CA GLU A 391 15.71 -11.09 9.28
C GLU A 391 14.69 -9.96 9.01
N MET A 392 14.25 -9.28 10.07
CA MET A 392 13.27 -8.20 10.00
C MET A 392 13.88 -6.93 9.39
N GLU A 393 15.16 -6.64 9.65
CA GLU A 393 15.87 -5.51 9.05
C GLU A 393 16.04 -5.70 7.54
N VAL A 394 16.37 -6.92 7.11
CA VAL A 394 16.43 -7.26 5.69
C VAL A 394 15.04 -7.10 5.04
N PHE A 395 13.97 -7.55 5.70
CA PHE A 395 12.60 -7.34 5.22
C PHE A 395 12.25 -5.85 5.07
N GLU A 396 12.56 -5.00 6.06
CA GLU A 396 12.35 -3.54 5.97
C GLU A 396 13.12 -2.93 4.79
N ASN A 397 14.38 -3.32 4.62
CA ASN A 397 15.25 -2.80 3.57
C ASN A 397 14.77 -3.21 2.17
N LEU A 398 14.30 -4.46 2.00
CA LEU A 398 13.76 -4.94 0.72
C LEU A 398 12.42 -4.28 0.37
N ASN A 399 11.52 -4.13 1.36
CA ASN A 399 10.22 -3.48 1.12
C ASN A 399 10.32 -1.98 0.86
N SER A 400 11.39 -1.32 1.31
CA SER A 400 11.61 0.10 1.02
C SER A 400 11.69 0.42 -0.49
N LYS A 401 11.77 -0.62 -1.34
CA LYS A 401 11.79 -0.54 -2.81
C LYS A 401 10.62 -1.27 -3.50
N GLY A 402 9.67 -1.84 -2.75
CA GLY A 402 8.55 -2.67 -3.25
C GLY A 402 7.15 -2.12 -2.90
N LYS A 403 6.14 -2.99 -2.74
CA LYS A 403 4.78 -2.59 -2.30
C LYS A 403 4.82 -2.13 -0.84
N ASP A 404 4.67 -0.82 -0.62
CA ASP A 404 4.82 -0.14 0.67
C ASP A 404 4.14 -0.86 1.85
N LEU A 405 4.84 -0.88 2.99
CA LEU A 405 4.27 -1.31 4.27
C LEU A 405 3.24 -0.30 4.76
N ASP A 406 2.11 -0.76 5.31
CA ASP A 406 1.17 0.11 6.03
C ASP A 406 1.85 0.71 7.28
N THR A 407 1.32 1.81 7.81
CA THR A 407 1.89 2.49 8.98
C THR A 407 1.96 1.56 10.20
N PHE A 408 0.93 0.76 10.44
CA PHE A 408 0.94 -0.21 11.53
C PHE A 408 1.82 -1.43 11.24
N ASP A 409 2.01 -1.83 10.00
CA ASP A 409 2.99 -2.87 9.66
C ASP A 409 4.42 -2.37 9.89
N MET A 410 4.73 -1.14 9.49
CA MET A 410 6.01 -0.49 9.77
C MET A 410 6.27 -0.38 11.27
N LEU A 411 5.26 0.05 12.04
CA LEU A 411 5.36 0.14 13.50
C LEU A 411 5.57 -1.25 14.14
N LYS A 412 4.79 -2.25 13.70
CA LYS A 412 4.92 -3.65 14.13
C LYS A 412 6.33 -4.16 13.94
N ASN A 413 6.87 -4.05 12.72
CA ASN A 413 8.21 -4.51 12.39
C ASN A 413 9.28 -3.86 13.26
N TYR A 414 9.18 -2.53 13.43
CA TYR A 414 10.18 -1.82 14.19
C TYR A 414 10.14 -2.16 15.69
N ILE A 415 8.96 -2.31 16.30
CA ILE A 415 8.85 -2.71 17.71
C ILE A 415 9.24 -4.19 17.89
N TYR A 416 8.94 -5.07 16.95
CA TYR A 416 9.37 -6.48 16.99
C TYR A 416 10.89 -6.58 16.95
N ASN A 417 11.53 -5.75 16.12
CA ASN A 417 12.98 -5.59 16.01
C ASN A 417 13.68 -5.16 17.31
N MET A 418 12.94 -4.59 18.27
CA MET A 418 13.51 -4.23 19.56
C MET A 418 13.66 -5.45 20.47
N VAL A 419 12.81 -6.47 20.30
CA VAL A 419 12.77 -7.67 21.15
C VAL A 419 14.02 -8.52 20.90
N ASP A 420 14.60 -9.05 21.98
CA ASP A 420 15.70 -9.99 21.87
C ASP A 420 15.33 -11.19 20.96
N GLN A 421 16.22 -11.55 20.03
CA GLN A 421 15.94 -12.57 19.03
C GLN A 421 15.65 -13.95 19.64
N LYS A 422 16.29 -14.31 20.76
CA LYS A 422 16.02 -15.58 21.44
C LYS A 422 14.65 -15.55 22.09
N VAL A 423 14.35 -14.46 22.81
CA VAL A 423 13.03 -14.23 23.42
C VAL A 423 11.92 -14.29 22.36
N PHE A 424 12.13 -13.66 21.20
CA PHE A 424 11.18 -13.67 20.10
C PHE A 424 10.99 -15.06 19.49
N LYS A 425 12.07 -15.83 19.29
CA LYS A 425 11.99 -17.21 18.77
C LYS A 425 11.23 -18.13 19.72
N GLU A 426 11.47 -18.01 21.03
CA GLU A 426 10.83 -18.83 22.06
C GLU A 426 9.37 -18.43 22.34
N ASN A 427 9.02 -17.15 22.17
CA ASN A 427 7.71 -16.59 22.56
C ASN A 427 6.98 -15.89 21.41
N SER A 428 7.26 -16.27 20.16
CA SER A 428 6.78 -15.58 18.95
C SER A 428 5.26 -15.32 18.96
N LYS A 429 4.48 -16.34 19.32
CA LYS A 429 3.02 -16.24 19.45
C LYS A 429 2.60 -15.21 20.51
N ARG A 430 3.24 -15.23 21.67
CA ARG A 430 2.94 -14.30 22.78
C ARG A 430 3.27 -12.86 22.42
N VAL A 431 4.36 -12.62 21.69
CA VAL A 431 4.72 -11.30 21.16
C VAL A 431 3.63 -10.80 20.21
N VAL A 432 3.20 -11.65 19.27
CA VAL A 432 2.13 -11.31 18.32
C VAL A 432 0.81 -11.02 19.00
N ASP A 433 0.40 -11.89 19.93
CA ASP A 433 -0.85 -11.74 20.67
C ASP A 433 -0.88 -10.42 21.47
N GLU A 434 0.25 -10.04 22.08
CA GLU A 434 0.35 -8.78 22.83
C GLU A 434 0.29 -7.55 21.92
N TYR A 435 0.87 -7.57 20.72
CA TYR A 435 0.67 -6.49 19.74
C TYR A 435 -0.79 -6.39 19.31
N ASN A 436 -1.36 -7.51 18.89
CA ASN A 436 -2.71 -7.60 18.33
C ASN A 436 -3.78 -7.23 19.35
N LYS A 437 -3.51 -7.42 20.65
CA LYS A 437 -4.36 -6.97 21.75
C LYS A 437 -4.74 -5.49 21.64
N TYR A 438 -3.82 -4.63 21.18
CA TYR A 438 -4.04 -3.17 21.06
C TYR A 438 -4.32 -2.73 19.62
N PHE A 439 -3.70 -3.37 18.63
CA PHE A 439 -3.72 -2.94 17.23
C PHE A 439 -4.61 -3.83 16.35
N ASN A 440 -5.71 -4.37 16.89
CA ASN A 440 -6.67 -5.13 16.09
C ASN A 440 -7.47 -4.21 15.13
N LEU A 441 -6.97 -4.09 13.89
CA LEU A 441 -7.54 -3.23 12.86
C LEU A 441 -8.84 -3.78 12.25
N SER A 442 -9.20 -5.04 12.50
CA SER A 442 -10.44 -5.63 11.95
C SER A 442 -11.71 -4.98 12.48
N LEU A 443 -11.63 -4.37 13.66
CA LEU A 443 -12.73 -3.64 14.31
C LEU A 443 -12.84 -2.18 13.85
N VAL A 444 -11.96 -1.72 12.96
CA VAL A 444 -12.00 -0.37 12.40
C VAL A 444 -12.85 -0.42 11.11
N PRO A 445 -13.88 0.44 10.97
CA PRO A 445 -14.65 0.54 9.73
C PRO A 445 -13.74 0.78 8.53
N LYS A 446 -13.94 0.02 7.45
CA LYS A 446 -13.24 0.28 6.18
C LYS A 446 -13.81 1.57 5.56
N PHE A 447 -12.97 2.57 5.36
CA PHE A 447 -13.39 3.80 4.68
C PHE A 447 -13.61 3.55 3.17
N LYS A 448 -14.61 4.22 2.58
CA LYS A 448 -14.94 4.09 1.15
C LYS A 448 -13.90 4.81 0.28
N GLY A 449 -12.97 4.08 -0.31
CA GLY A 449 -11.94 4.63 -1.19
C GLY A 449 -10.82 3.64 -1.55
N LYS A 450 -9.76 4.11 -2.24
CA LYS A 450 -8.51 3.36 -2.44
C LYS A 450 -7.88 3.03 -1.07
N GLU A 451 -7.13 1.93 -0.97
CA GLU A 451 -6.43 1.50 0.28
C GLU A 451 -5.64 2.65 0.97
N ASP A 452 -5.18 3.64 0.20
CA ASP A 452 -4.49 4.85 0.66
C ASP A 452 -5.23 5.67 1.73
N GLU A 453 -6.57 5.72 1.71
CA GLU A 453 -7.31 6.58 2.64
C GLU A 453 -7.23 6.05 4.09
N GLN A 454 -7.30 4.72 4.25
CA GLN A 454 -7.16 4.07 5.55
C GLN A 454 -5.76 4.32 6.13
N ASN A 455 -4.71 4.07 5.32
CA ASN A 455 -3.33 4.27 5.76
C ASN A 455 -3.07 5.75 6.12
N LYS A 456 -3.63 6.72 5.39
CA LYS A 456 -3.52 8.16 5.76
C LYS A 456 -4.07 8.47 7.15
N LYS A 457 -5.15 7.81 7.58
CA LYS A 457 -5.69 7.95 8.95
C LYS A 457 -4.75 7.33 9.99
N TYR A 458 -4.12 6.20 9.68
CA TYR A 458 -3.11 5.60 10.56
C TYR A 458 -1.84 6.44 10.64
N GLU A 459 -1.40 7.05 9.54
CA GLU A 459 -0.32 8.04 9.52
C GLU A 459 -0.68 9.26 10.36
N ALA A 460 -1.93 9.74 10.30
CA ALA A 460 -2.42 10.84 11.13
C ALA A 460 -2.37 10.52 12.62
N PHE A 461 -2.85 9.32 13.01
CA PHE A 461 -2.69 8.83 14.38
C PHE A 461 -1.22 8.88 14.82
N PHE A 462 -0.35 8.26 14.05
CA PHE A 462 1.04 8.10 14.45
C PHE A 462 1.79 9.44 14.49
N PHE A 463 1.47 10.34 13.55
CA PHE A 463 1.91 11.73 13.57
C PHE A 463 1.47 12.45 14.85
N ASN A 464 0.20 12.36 15.22
CA ASN A 464 -0.33 13.02 16.43
C ASN A 464 0.28 12.45 17.70
N PHE A 465 0.44 11.12 17.79
CA PHE A 465 1.09 10.46 18.92
C PHE A 465 2.53 10.95 19.10
N LEU A 466 3.34 10.93 18.03
CA LEU A 466 4.71 11.42 18.09
C LEU A 466 4.79 12.91 18.38
N THR A 467 3.88 13.71 17.81
CA THR A 467 3.78 15.14 18.10
C THR A 467 3.47 15.40 19.56
N TYR A 468 2.58 14.60 20.15
CA TYR A 468 2.27 14.66 21.58
C TYR A 468 3.49 14.30 22.43
N LYS A 469 4.23 13.22 22.11
CA LYS A 469 5.48 12.87 22.79
C LYS A 469 6.54 13.99 22.70
N ILE A 470 6.63 14.70 21.57
CA ILE A 470 7.49 15.87 21.38
C ILE A 470 7.04 17.05 22.26
N ALA A 471 5.73 17.25 22.38
CA ALA A 471 5.18 18.29 23.25
C ALA A 471 5.57 18.03 24.71
N LEU A 472 5.50 16.78 25.17
CA LEU A 472 5.86 16.39 26.54
C LEU A 472 7.35 16.54 26.88
N LYS A 473 8.29 16.30 25.95
CA LYS A 473 9.75 16.30 26.21
C LYS A 473 10.47 17.66 26.03
N GLY A 474 9.80 18.72 25.58
CA GLY A 474 10.33 20.10 25.59
C GLY A 474 11.41 20.47 24.54
N THR A 475 12.38 19.60 24.22
CA THR A 475 13.64 20.00 23.54
C THR A 475 13.98 19.32 22.21
N THR A 476 13.19 18.37 21.72
CA THR A 476 13.55 17.69 20.47
C THR A 476 13.14 18.52 19.26
N ASN A 477 14.08 19.27 18.66
CA ASN A 477 13.96 19.79 17.29
C ASN A 477 13.80 18.59 16.33
N ILE A 478 12.56 18.18 16.11
CA ILE A 478 12.18 17.14 15.18
C ILE A 478 11.29 17.81 14.14
N ASP A 479 11.84 17.99 12.93
CA ASP A 479 11.05 18.29 11.74
C ASP A 479 10.21 17.04 11.41
N LEU A 480 9.05 16.95 12.04
CA LEU A 480 8.11 15.85 11.89
C LEU A 480 7.17 16.17 10.73
N LYS A 481 7.19 15.30 9.72
CA LYS A 481 6.29 15.34 8.57
C LYS A 481 5.40 14.11 8.62
N GLN A 482 4.15 14.27 8.17
CA GLN A 482 3.19 13.17 8.07
C GLN A 482 3.51 12.31 6.84
N ASN A 483 4.61 11.55 6.94
CA ASN A 483 4.98 10.49 6.01
C ASN A 483 5.80 9.42 6.74
N LYS A 484 5.66 8.17 6.32
CA LYS A 484 6.25 6.99 6.98
C LYS A 484 7.73 7.16 7.37
N LYS A 485 8.57 7.68 6.46
CA LYS A 485 10.01 7.87 6.70
C LYS A 485 10.30 8.85 7.84
N SER A 486 9.62 9.99 7.85
CA SER A 486 9.77 11.00 8.91
C SER A 486 9.21 10.49 10.25
N LEU A 487 8.04 9.85 10.22
CA LEU A 487 7.41 9.27 11.40
C LEU A 487 8.28 8.19 12.03
N LEU A 488 8.79 7.25 11.24
CA LEU A 488 9.68 6.20 11.73
C LEU A 488 10.95 6.81 12.32
N LYS A 489 11.60 7.75 11.62
CA LYS A 489 12.80 8.45 12.13
C LYS A 489 12.56 9.12 13.48
N ALA A 490 11.41 9.75 13.67
CA ALA A 490 11.04 10.36 14.94
C ALA A 490 10.73 9.32 16.01
N PHE A 491 10.02 8.24 15.67
CA PHE A 491 9.75 7.14 16.59
C PHE A 491 11.05 6.49 17.10
N LYS A 492 12.03 6.24 16.21
CA LYS A 492 13.36 5.72 16.60
C LYS A 492 14.07 6.61 17.63
N LYS A 493 13.78 7.92 17.69
CA LYS A 493 14.37 8.81 18.72
C LYS A 493 13.75 8.63 20.11
N PHE A 494 12.50 8.19 20.18
CA PHE A 494 11.83 7.92 21.44
C PHE A 494 12.03 6.48 21.92
N TYR A 495 12.17 5.54 20.99
CA TYR A 495 12.29 4.11 21.24
C TYR A 495 13.46 3.56 20.44
N ASN A 496 14.68 3.59 20.99
CA ASN A 496 15.90 3.09 20.33
C ASN A 496 16.53 1.88 21.02
N GLU A 497 15.95 1.42 22.13
CA GLU A 497 16.44 0.27 22.89
C GLU A 497 16.41 -0.99 21.99
N LYS A 498 17.46 -1.81 22.07
CA LYS A 498 17.57 -3.10 21.38
C LYS A 498 17.66 -4.23 22.42
N ASN A 499 17.29 -5.44 22.02
CA ASN A 499 17.29 -6.63 22.87
C ASN A 499 16.46 -6.46 24.16
N ILE A 500 15.27 -5.86 24.03
CA ILE A 500 14.36 -5.63 25.16
C ILE A 500 13.67 -6.94 25.58
N THR A 501 13.32 -7.01 26.86
CA THR A 501 12.53 -8.12 27.42
C THR A 501 11.07 -8.06 26.95
N PHE A 502 10.36 -9.18 27.07
CA PHE A 502 8.92 -9.23 26.76
C PHE A 502 8.12 -8.21 27.57
N ASP A 503 8.43 -8.02 28.85
CA ASP A 503 7.69 -7.09 29.71
C ASP A 503 7.86 -5.62 29.27
N LYS A 504 9.08 -5.26 28.87
CA LYS A 504 9.36 -3.93 28.31
C LYS A 504 8.64 -3.74 26.98
N TYR A 505 8.66 -4.76 26.12
CA TYR A 505 7.89 -4.77 24.88
C TYR A 505 6.39 -4.58 25.11
N ALA A 506 5.80 -5.35 26.04
CA ALA A 506 4.39 -5.24 26.41
C ALA A 506 4.05 -3.85 26.94
N SER A 507 4.94 -3.23 27.73
CA SER A 507 4.78 -1.85 28.18
C SER A 507 4.75 -0.84 27.04
N ILE A 508 5.61 -0.99 26.02
CA ILE A 508 5.62 -0.12 24.83
C ILE A 508 4.33 -0.29 24.02
N CYS A 509 3.90 -1.55 23.78
CA CYS A 509 2.65 -1.85 23.10
C CYS A 509 1.45 -1.27 23.84
N SER A 510 1.39 -1.41 25.16
CA SER A 510 0.33 -0.85 26.02
C SER A 510 0.29 0.68 25.97
N GLU A 511 1.45 1.35 26.04
CA GLU A 511 1.52 2.81 25.95
C GLU A 511 0.97 3.32 24.62
N ILE A 512 1.47 2.81 23.49
CA ILE A 512 1.02 3.23 22.17
C ILE A 512 -0.45 2.83 21.96
N GLY A 513 -0.83 1.66 22.47
CA GLY A 513 -2.18 1.11 22.46
C GLY A 513 -3.20 2.01 23.16
N ARG A 514 -2.84 2.65 24.28
CA ARG A 514 -3.67 3.64 24.98
C ARG A 514 -4.05 4.81 24.09
N TYR A 515 -3.09 5.42 23.41
CA TYR A 515 -3.36 6.56 22.53
C TYR A 515 -4.08 6.13 21.24
N PHE A 516 -3.76 4.95 20.72
CA PHE A 516 -4.51 4.39 19.60
C PHE A 516 -5.96 4.11 19.99
N TYR A 517 -6.22 3.65 21.22
CA TYR A 517 -7.57 3.47 21.75
C TYR A 517 -8.36 4.78 21.75
N ILE A 518 -7.79 5.87 22.27
CA ILE A 518 -8.42 7.19 22.25
C ILE A 518 -8.70 7.62 20.81
N TYR A 519 -7.70 7.57 19.94
CA TYR A 519 -7.84 7.99 18.55
C TYR A 519 -8.87 7.15 17.79
N LYS A 520 -8.83 5.83 17.95
CA LYS A 520 -9.75 4.90 17.31
C LYS A 520 -11.19 5.20 17.71
N ASN A 521 -11.47 5.28 19.01
CA ASN A 521 -12.84 5.47 19.49
C ASN A 521 -13.38 6.86 19.21
N VAL A 522 -12.54 7.91 19.28
CA VAL A 522 -13.00 9.28 19.02
C VAL A 522 -13.03 9.60 17.52
N LYS A 523 -12.02 9.20 16.74
CA LYS A 523 -11.87 9.66 15.33
C LYS A 523 -12.23 8.63 14.26
N LEU A 524 -12.04 7.34 14.52
CA LEU A 524 -12.26 6.32 13.50
C LEU A 524 -13.65 5.67 13.61
N VAL A 525 -14.02 5.29 14.82
CA VAL A 525 -15.26 4.54 15.11
C VAL A 525 -16.38 5.47 15.58
N LYS A 526 -16.05 6.60 16.22
CA LYS A 526 -17.01 7.51 16.87
C LYS A 526 -17.84 6.82 17.94
N ASP A 527 -17.18 6.00 18.76
CA ASP A 527 -17.80 5.21 19.82
C ASP A 527 -18.45 6.09 20.90
N TYR A 528 -18.13 7.38 20.96
CA TYR A 528 -18.86 8.34 21.81
C TYR A 528 -20.35 8.47 21.45
N GLU A 529 -20.81 7.99 20.31
CA GLU A 529 -22.25 7.92 19.99
C GLU A 529 -22.94 6.71 20.65
N ASN A 530 -22.17 5.73 21.15
CA ASN A 530 -22.68 4.54 21.81
C ASN A 530 -22.88 4.80 23.31
N ILE A 531 -24.09 4.57 23.82
CA ILE A 531 -24.47 4.81 25.22
C ILE A 531 -23.63 4.03 26.24
N THR A 532 -23.01 2.93 25.84
CA THR A 532 -22.16 2.10 26.70
C THR A 532 -20.70 2.53 26.75
N SER A 533 -20.31 3.50 25.92
CA SER A 533 -18.94 4.03 25.82
C SER A 533 -18.63 4.99 26.97
N GLU A 534 -17.40 4.93 27.52
CA GLU A 534 -16.93 5.94 28.47
C GLU A 534 -16.88 7.36 27.89
N PHE A 535 -16.90 7.50 26.56
CA PHE A 535 -16.88 8.79 25.89
C PHE A 535 -18.29 9.37 25.67
N TYR A 536 -19.36 8.62 25.95
CA TYR A 536 -20.75 9.01 25.62
C TYR A 536 -21.21 10.32 26.25
N LYS A 537 -20.73 10.60 27.46
CA LYS A 537 -21.03 11.86 28.17
C LYS A 537 -20.53 13.08 27.40
N PHE A 538 -19.47 12.93 26.61
CA PHE A 538 -18.86 14.02 25.86
C PHE A 538 -19.32 14.06 24.39
N ARG A 539 -20.28 13.21 23.99
CA ARG A 539 -20.70 13.02 22.58
C ARG A 539 -20.99 14.33 21.86
N THR A 540 -21.70 15.24 22.52
CA THR A 540 -22.14 16.51 21.94
C THR A 540 -20.93 17.36 21.57
N THR A 541 -20.01 17.55 22.52
CA THR A 541 -18.80 18.36 22.31
C THR A 541 -17.80 17.67 21.37
N LEU A 542 -17.61 16.34 21.49
CA LEU A 542 -16.72 15.58 20.61
C LEU A 542 -17.21 15.58 19.15
N SER A 543 -18.53 15.46 18.94
CA SER A 543 -19.16 15.59 17.62
C SER A 543 -18.99 17.00 17.05
N ASN A 544 -19.11 18.04 17.89
CA ASN A 544 -18.95 19.44 17.49
C ASN A 544 -17.51 19.86 17.17
N ILE A 545 -16.50 19.09 17.57
CA ILE A 545 -15.09 19.33 17.20
C ILE A 545 -14.56 18.31 16.18
N ASP A 546 -15.43 17.47 15.61
CA ASP A 546 -14.97 16.33 14.81
C ASP A 546 -14.36 16.73 13.46
N GLU A 547 -14.80 17.85 12.86
CA GLU A 547 -14.28 18.30 11.56
C GLU A 547 -12.79 18.66 11.54
N LYS A 548 -12.15 18.81 12.70
CA LYS A 548 -10.70 19.00 12.81
C LYS A 548 -10.06 18.00 13.75
N ASP A 549 -8.75 17.84 13.56
CA ASP A 549 -7.97 16.91 14.34
C ASP A 549 -7.43 17.59 15.62
N PHE A 550 -8.09 17.31 16.74
CA PHE A 550 -7.68 17.76 18.07
C PHE A 550 -6.96 16.66 18.88
N SER A 551 -6.50 15.57 18.23
CA SER A 551 -5.98 14.39 18.92
C SER A 551 -4.86 14.70 19.91
N ILE A 552 -3.94 15.61 19.58
CA ILE A 552 -2.83 16.00 20.48
C ILE A 552 -3.37 16.60 21.80
N CYS A 553 -4.37 17.47 21.70
CA CYS A 553 -4.98 18.08 22.88
C CYS A 553 -5.83 17.06 23.65
N LEU A 554 -6.57 16.21 22.94
CA LEU A 554 -7.34 15.13 23.55
C LEU A 554 -6.44 14.13 24.30
N PHE A 555 -5.30 13.74 23.73
CA PHE A 555 -4.33 12.89 24.42
C PHE A 555 -3.88 13.50 25.75
N TYR A 556 -3.57 14.79 25.75
CA TYR A 556 -3.20 15.49 26.98
C TYR A 556 -4.35 15.54 28.01
N LEU A 557 -5.54 15.94 27.59
CA LEU A 557 -6.69 16.02 28.50
C LEU A 557 -7.05 14.65 29.07
N PHE A 558 -7.07 13.60 28.24
CA PHE A 558 -7.32 12.26 28.72
C PHE A 558 -6.19 11.78 29.63
N ASP A 559 -4.92 12.12 29.42
CA ASP A 559 -3.86 11.79 30.37
C ASP A 559 -4.11 12.44 31.74
N VAL A 560 -4.44 13.73 31.77
CA VAL A 560 -4.73 14.48 33.01
C VAL A 560 -5.94 13.91 33.75
N PHE A 561 -7.01 13.59 33.03
CA PHE A 561 -8.28 13.17 33.63
C PHE A 561 -8.41 11.66 33.79
N SER A 562 -7.48 10.86 33.27
CA SER A 562 -7.43 9.42 33.56
C SER A 562 -6.44 9.04 34.66
N ASP A 563 -5.54 9.92 35.10
CA ASP A 563 -4.54 9.58 36.14
C ASP A 563 -3.78 8.28 35.86
N ASN A 564 -3.49 8.02 34.58
CA ASN A 564 -2.88 6.76 34.10
C ASN A 564 -3.70 5.49 34.36
N SER A 565 -5.03 5.58 34.52
CA SER A 565 -5.97 4.47 34.73
C SER A 565 -6.15 3.51 33.55
N TRP A 566 -5.25 3.53 32.56
CA TRP A 566 -5.33 2.68 31.39
C TRP A 566 -5.28 1.19 31.79
N SER A 567 -6.42 0.51 31.64
CA SER A 567 -6.50 -0.93 31.84
C SER A 567 -6.13 -1.63 30.54
N SER A 568 -4.94 -2.24 30.50
CA SER A 568 -4.50 -2.99 29.33
C SER A 568 -5.37 -4.23 29.08
N ALA A 569 -5.90 -4.84 30.13
CA ALA A 569 -6.76 -6.03 30.05
C ALA A 569 -8.15 -5.71 29.48
N GLU A 570 -8.79 -4.65 29.99
CA GLU A 570 -10.13 -4.25 29.57
C GLU A 570 -10.11 -3.39 28.30
N ARG A 571 -8.96 -2.76 28.02
CA ARG A 571 -8.77 -1.76 26.96
C ARG A 571 -9.76 -0.61 27.15
N LYS A 572 -9.77 -0.04 28.35
CA LYS A 572 -10.65 1.04 28.76
C LYS A 572 -9.88 2.09 29.54
N LEU A 573 -10.41 3.31 29.51
CA LEU A 573 -9.93 4.43 30.32
C LEU A 573 -10.96 4.74 31.41
N HIS A 574 -10.51 4.77 32.66
CA HIS A 574 -11.34 5.29 33.73
C HIS A 574 -11.11 6.80 33.86
N LEU A 575 -12.17 7.57 33.62
CA LEU A 575 -12.12 9.03 33.66
C LEU A 575 -12.56 9.53 35.03
N PHE A 576 -11.76 10.41 35.61
CA PHE A 576 -12.04 11.10 36.85
C PHE A 576 -12.40 12.56 36.56
N ASN A 577 -13.20 13.16 37.44
CA ASN A 577 -13.63 14.55 37.31
C ASN A 577 -14.23 14.88 35.93
N GLU A 578 -15.08 14.00 35.40
CA GLU A 578 -15.65 14.14 34.06
C GLU A 578 -16.30 15.49 33.79
N GLN A 579 -16.89 16.14 34.81
CA GLN A 579 -17.46 17.49 34.68
C GLN A 579 -16.40 18.55 34.31
N LEU A 580 -15.18 18.43 34.85
CA LEU A 580 -14.08 19.33 34.51
C LEU A 580 -13.53 19.02 33.11
N LEU A 581 -13.42 17.74 32.74
CA LEU A 581 -13.07 17.34 31.37
C LEU A 581 -14.09 17.88 30.35
N GLU A 582 -15.39 17.77 30.65
CA GLU A 582 -16.46 18.33 29.80
C GLU A 582 -16.30 19.84 29.63
N LYS A 583 -16.00 20.58 30.70
CA LYS A 583 -15.68 22.01 30.63
C LYS A 583 -14.44 22.26 29.75
N CYS A 584 -13.37 21.48 29.90
CA CYS A 584 -12.17 21.60 29.06
C CYS A 584 -12.48 21.38 27.56
N LEU A 585 -13.24 20.33 27.24
CA LEU A 585 -13.66 20.05 25.86
C LEU A 585 -14.53 21.19 25.32
N PHE A 586 -15.42 21.75 26.15
CA PHE A 586 -16.25 22.88 25.75
C PHE A 586 -15.42 24.14 25.46
N GLN A 587 -14.31 24.36 26.17
CA GLN A 587 -13.37 25.44 25.84
C GLN A 587 -12.77 25.30 24.44
N ILE A 588 -12.45 24.06 24.03
CA ILE A 588 -11.94 23.77 22.67
C ILE A 588 -13.02 24.05 21.63
N GLU A 589 -14.25 23.56 21.84
CA GLU A 589 -15.38 23.83 20.95
C GLU A 589 -15.61 25.33 20.80
N ARG A 590 -15.76 26.05 21.93
CA ARG A 590 -15.99 27.49 21.97
C ARG A 590 -14.98 28.25 21.11
N TRP A 591 -13.70 27.97 21.33
CA TRP A 591 -12.62 28.58 20.58
C TRP A 591 -12.68 28.26 19.10
N PHE A 592 -12.78 26.98 18.76
CA PHE A 592 -12.71 26.50 17.38
C PHE A 592 -13.89 26.99 16.53
N ILE A 593 -15.10 26.85 17.04
CA ILE A 593 -16.35 27.19 16.33
C ILE A 593 -16.40 28.70 16.07
N MET A 594 -16.06 29.53 17.06
CA MET A 594 -16.06 30.98 16.86
C MET A 594 -14.95 31.45 15.93
N LEU A 595 -13.77 30.84 16.02
CA LEU A 595 -12.68 31.09 15.09
C LEU A 595 -13.09 30.75 13.65
N LEU A 596 -13.75 29.61 13.43
CA LEU A 596 -14.26 29.21 12.11
C LEU A 596 -15.30 30.19 11.57
N GLN A 597 -16.29 30.59 12.39
CA GLN A 597 -17.35 31.49 11.94
C GLN A 597 -16.79 32.85 11.51
N VAL A 598 -15.84 33.40 12.27
CA VAL A 598 -15.30 34.75 12.02
C VAL A 598 -14.25 34.75 10.91
N LYS A 599 -13.38 33.72 10.83
CA LYS A 599 -12.20 33.72 9.95
C LYS A 599 -12.32 32.81 8.72
N GLY A 600 -13.37 31.99 8.62
CA GLY A 600 -13.72 31.23 7.39
C GLY A 600 -12.79 30.10 6.96
N THR A 601 -11.56 30.00 7.50
CA THR A 601 -10.62 28.92 7.13
C THR A 601 -9.97 28.29 8.36
N GLY A 602 -10.37 27.05 8.68
CA GLY A 602 -9.67 26.20 9.64
C GLY A 602 -8.37 25.58 9.09
N GLN A 603 -7.70 26.22 8.13
CA GLN A 603 -6.48 25.70 7.50
C GLN A 603 -5.22 25.92 8.37
N SER A 604 -5.30 26.73 9.44
CA SER A 604 -4.15 27.20 10.22
C SER A 604 -3.97 26.57 11.61
N LEU A 605 -4.80 25.61 12.04
CA LEU A 605 -4.62 24.91 13.32
C LEU A 605 -3.53 23.82 13.18
N LYS A 606 -2.29 24.25 12.96
CA LYS A 606 -1.13 23.38 12.80
C LYS A 606 -0.80 22.69 14.13
N GLY A 607 -0.18 21.50 14.06
CA GLY A 607 0.32 20.79 15.24
C GLY A 607 1.20 21.65 16.16
N ALA A 608 1.91 22.66 15.61
CA ALA A 608 2.67 23.63 16.39
C ALA A 608 1.84 24.41 17.43
N VAL A 609 0.59 24.77 17.13
CA VAL A 609 -0.31 25.45 18.07
C VAL A 609 -0.67 24.53 19.22
N MET A 610 -0.95 23.25 18.93
CA MET A 610 -1.25 22.24 19.96
C MET A 610 -0.05 21.91 20.83
N ILE A 611 1.17 21.88 20.25
CA ILE A 611 2.41 21.72 21.03
C ILE A 611 2.57 22.87 22.02
N LYS A 612 2.38 24.12 21.56
CA LYS A 612 2.44 25.30 22.43
C LYS A 612 1.43 25.21 23.57
N LEU A 613 0.19 24.83 23.26
CA LEU A 613 -0.86 24.64 24.25
C LEU A 613 -0.47 23.59 25.30
N VAL A 614 -0.10 22.38 24.87
CA VAL A 614 0.27 21.29 25.81
C VAL A 614 1.43 21.70 26.70
N ARG A 615 2.47 22.36 26.14
CA ARG A 615 3.61 22.86 26.92
C ARG A 615 3.20 23.94 27.91
N TYR A 616 2.32 24.85 27.50
CA TYR A 616 1.78 25.88 28.39
C TYR A 616 1.03 25.25 29.58
N LEU A 617 0.14 24.30 29.32
CA LEU A 617 -0.64 23.64 30.38
C LEU A 617 0.24 22.84 31.34
N LYS A 618 1.32 22.21 30.84
CA LYS A 618 2.30 21.51 31.69
C LYS A 618 3.01 22.40 32.70
N LEU A 619 3.10 23.71 32.48
CA LEU A 619 3.67 24.63 33.48
C LEU A 619 2.87 24.60 34.80
N PHE A 620 1.59 24.21 34.74
CA PHE A 620 0.69 24.20 35.87
C PHE A 620 0.48 22.80 36.48
N GLU A 621 1.04 21.74 35.89
CA GLU A 621 0.74 20.34 36.26
C GLU A 621 1.12 19.99 37.71
N ASN A 622 2.09 20.70 38.29
CA ASN A 622 2.55 20.49 39.67
C ASN A 622 1.74 21.25 40.73
N TYR A 623 0.77 22.07 40.34
CA TYR A 623 -0.07 22.82 41.29
C TYR A 623 -1.21 21.93 41.79
N SER A 624 -1.51 21.99 43.09
CA SER A 624 -2.53 21.13 43.72
C SER A 624 -3.93 21.29 43.12
N ASN A 625 -4.29 22.49 42.68
CA ASN A 625 -5.59 22.81 42.08
C ASN A 625 -5.59 22.69 40.55
N PHE A 626 -4.51 22.21 39.93
CA PHE A 626 -4.33 22.19 38.47
C PHE A 626 -5.55 21.71 37.69
N LYS A 627 -6.14 20.56 38.08
CA LYS A 627 -7.31 20.01 37.37
C LYS A 627 -8.54 20.91 37.47
N GLN A 628 -8.74 21.57 38.62
CA GLN A 628 -9.85 22.49 38.86
C GLN A 628 -9.68 23.76 38.03
N ASP A 629 -8.44 24.26 37.91
CA ASP A 629 -8.10 25.49 37.21
C ASP A 629 -7.89 25.27 35.69
N LEU A 630 -7.75 24.01 35.24
CA LEU A 630 -7.46 23.66 33.85
C LEU A 630 -8.46 24.24 32.83
N PRO A 631 -9.80 24.21 33.05
CA PRO A 631 -10.74 24.89 32.17
C PRO A 631 -10.47 26.40 32.04
N GLN A 632 -10.11 27.07 33.13
CA GLN A 632 -9.80 28.49 33.14
C GLN A 632 -8.48 28.77 32.38
N HIS A 633 -7.44 27.96 32.59
CA HIS A 633 -6.19 28.09 31.85
C HIS A 633 -6.38 27.92 30.34
N LEU A 634 -7.24 26.98 29.90
CA LEU A 634 -7.63 26.83 28.50
C LEU A 634 -8.34 28.08 27.98
N GLN A 635 -9.34 28.57 28.71
CA GLN A 635 -10.09 29.78 28.38
C GLN A 635 -9.16 30.99 28.17
N GLU A 636 -8.30 31.27 29.13
CA GLU A 636 -7.37 32.40 29.09
C GLU A 636 -6.37 32.28 27.93
N TRP A 637 -5.87 31.07 27.67
CA TRP A 637 -4.93 30.82 26.59
C TRP A 637 -5.60 30.99 25.23
N PHE A 638 -6.78 30.41 25.00
CA PHE A 638 -7.52 30.58 23.75
C PHE A 638 -7.94 32.03 23.50
N ALA A 639 -8.30 32.77 24.55
CA ALA A 639 -8.59 34.20 24.48
C ALA A 639 -7.34 35.06 24.26
N GLY A 640 -6.14 34.50 24.46
CA GLY A 640 -4.89 35.25 24.45
C GLY A 640 -4.81 36.30 25.56
N LYS A 641 -5.46 36.02 26.70
CA LYS A 641 -5.48 36.82 27.95
C LYS A 641 -4.50 36.30 29.00
N THR A 642 -3.78 35.22 28.72
CA THR A 642 -2.72 34.67 29.59
C THR A 642 -1.69 35.74 30.00
N LYS A 643 -1.39 35.82 31.29
CA LYS A 643 -0.34 36.68 31.84
C LYS A 643 1.03 36.27 31.27
N ILE A 644 1.71 37.22 30.64
CA ILE A 644 3.03 36.99 30.03
C ILE A 644 4.10 36.90 31.12
N THR A 645 4.91 35.86 31.05
CA THR A 645 6.09 35.62 31.90
C THR A 645 7.25 35.18 31.01
N LYS A 646 8.48 35.23 31.53
CA LYS A 646 9.67 34.72 30.80
C LYS A 646 9.53 33.24 30.42
N GLU A 647 8.79 32.46 31.20
CA GLU A 647 8.62 31.01 30.98
C GLU A 647 7.62 30.68 29.88
N ASN A 648 6.60 31.53 29.67
CA ASN A 648 5.49 31.22 28.76
C ASN A 648 5.40 32.08 27.49
N GLU A 649 6.22 33.14 27.35
CA GLU A 649 6.13 34.09 26.23
C GLU A 649 6.17 33.42 24.84
N HIS A 650 6.93 32.33 24.70
CA HIS A 650 7.08 31.57 23.46
C HIS A 650 5.96 30.51 23.24
N LEU A 651 5.14 30.25 24.26
CA LEU A 651 4.06 29.27 24.29
C LEU A 651 2.68 29.89 24.12
N LEU A 652 2.59 31.21 23.98
CA LEU A 652 1.34 31.92 23.79
C LEU A 652 0.70 31.57 22.42
N ILE A 653 -0.63 31.63 22.40
CA ILE A 653 -1.40 31.45 21.17
C ILE A 653 -1.04 32.54 20.13
N PRO A 654 -0.85 32.19 18.86
CA PRO A 654 -0.66 33.19 17.80
C PRO A 654 -1.88 34.11 17.67
N LEU A 655 -1.66 35.36 17.26
CA LEU A 655 -2.70 36.39 17.17
C LEU A 655 -3.83 35.96 16.20
N GLU A 656 -3.46 35.38 15.08
CA GLU A 656 -4.35 34.85 14.06
C GLU A 656 -5.18 33.65 14.56
N ASN A 657 -4.80 33.02 15.67
CA ASN A 657 -5.52 31.90 16.26
C ASN A 657 -6.30 32.27 17.53
N LYS A 658 -6.24 33.51 18.04
CA LYS A 658 -7.03 33.93 19.20
C LYS A 658 -8.53 33.80 18.97
N LEU A 659 -9.26 33.44 20.03
CA LEU A 659 -10.71 33.56 20.11
C LEU A 659 -11.12 34.99 19.73
N PRO A 660 -12.07 35.17 18.79
CA PRO A 660 -12.58 36.49 18.45
C PRO A 660 -13.20 37.19 19.67
N SER A 661 -13.12 38.52 19.72
CA SER A 661 -13.83 39.29 20.75
C SER A 661 -15.34 39.14 20.60
N LYS A 662 -16.06 39.36 21.71
CA LYS A 662 -17.52 39.35 21.76
C LYS A 662 -18.18 40.13 20.63
N ASP A 663 -17.77 41.39 20.42
CA ASP A 663 -18.36 42.25 19.40
C ASP A 663 -18.14 41.71 17.98
N VAL A 664 -16.94 41.21 17.69
CA VAL A 664 -16.60 40.63 16.39
C VAL A 664 -17.39 39.33 16.15
N ALA A 665 -17.56 38.50 17.17
CA ALA A 665 -18.35 37.28 17.08
C ALA A 665 -19.83 37.58 16.83
N ILE A 666 -20.42 38.55 17.56
CA ILE A 666 -21.80 39.00 17.37
C ILE A 666 -21.99 39.57 15.96
N ASP A 667 -21.11 40.48 15.54
CA ASP A 667 -21.15 41.07 14.20
C ASP A 667 -21.11 40.00 13.11
N SER A 668 -20.19 39.04 13.24
CA SER A 668 -20.04 37.95 12.27
C SER A 668 -21.24 37.01 12.21
N LEU A 669 -21.91 36.72 13.33
CA LEU A 669 -23.10 35.87 13.35
C LEU A 669 -24.36 36.61 12.89
N LYS A 670 -24.41 37.92 13.16
CA LYS A 670 -25.54 38.77 12.78
C LYS A 670 -25.52 39.08 11.28
N ASN A 671 -24.37 39.46 10.74
CA ASN A 671 -24.28 40.13 9.44
C ASN A 671 -23.68 39.26 8.31
N ARG A 672 -23.13 38.07 8.63
CA ARG A 672 -22.50 37.19 7.64
C ARG A 672 -23.19 35.84 7.58
N ASP A 673 -22.97 35.15 6.47
CA ASP A 673 -23.36 33.76 6.30
C ASP A 673 -22.71 32.86 7.36
N VAL A 674 -23.46 31.86 7.83
CA VAL A 674 -22.87 30.76 8.58
C VAL A 674 -22.09 29.88 7.60
N GLN A 675 -20.78 29.81 7.81
CA GLN A 675 -19.76 29.44 6.80
C GLN A 675 -19.98 28.07 6.13
N ASN A 676 -20.58 27.08 6.80
CA ASN A 676 -20.88 25.77 6.21
C ASN A 676 -22.04 25.06 6.92
N ASN A 677 -22.50 23.91 6.38
CA ASN A 677 -23.63 23.16 6.94
C ASN A 677 -23.33 22.58 8.34
N TYR A 678 -22.09 22.17 8.59
CA TYR A 678 -21.65 21.66 9.89
C TYR A 678 -21.87 22.70 11.00
N MET A 679 -21.38 23.93 10.78
CA MET A 679 -21.54 25.05 11.70
C MET A 679 -23.00 25.43 11.94
N LYS A 680 -23.84 25.40 10.88
CA LYS A 680 -25.29 25.63 10.99
C LYS A 680 -25.91 24.64 11.97
N VAL A 681 -25.61 23.36 11.81
CA VAL A 681 -26.16 22.31 12.70
C VAL A 681 -25.70 22.52 14.14
N ILE A 682 -24.42 22.82 14.39
CA ILE A 682 -23.90 23.04 15.75
C ILE A 682 -24.62 24.20 16.43
N PHE A 683 -24.65 25.37 15.80
CA PHE A 683 -25.26 26.56 16.38
C PHE A 683 -26.75 26.36 16.64
N LEU A 684 -27.48 25.76 15.69
CA LEU A 684 -28.90 25.52 15.85
C LEU A 684 -29.19 24.46 16.93
N LYS A 685 -28.40 23.39 17.02
CA LYS A 685 -28.53 22.40 18.11
C LYS A 685 -28.24 23.01 19.49
N ARG A 686 -27.20 23.84 19.59
CA ARG A 686 -26.86 24.54 20.83
C ARG A 686 -27.98 25.49 21.25
N LEU A 687 -28.59 26.21 20.31
CA LEU A 687 -29.76 27.06 20.56
C LEU A 687 -31.00 26.25 20.97
N GLU A 688 -31.32 25.16 20.27
CA GLU A 688 -32.42 24.25 20.63
C GLU A 688 -32.27 23.73 22.07
N ASN A 689 -31.07 23.22 22.41
CA ASN A 689 -30.80 22.68 23.75
C ASN A 689 -30.80 23.78 24.81
N TYR A 690 -30.23 24.96 24.52
CA TYR A 690 -30.31 26.09 25.44
C TYR A 690 -31.76 26.46 25.73
N TRP A 691 -32.58 26.59 24.67
CA TRP A 691 -33.97 26.99 24.81
C TRP A 691 -34.81 25.95 25.56
N LEU A 692 -34.58 24.66 25.29
CA LEU A 692 -35.24 23.57 25.99
C LEU A 692 -34.98 23.62 27.51
N ASN A 693 -33.76 23.96 27.91
CA ASN A 693 -33.34 23.93 29.30
C ASN A 693 -33.43 25.29 30.01
N LEU A 694 -33.91 26.36 29.35
CA LEU A 694 -34.03 27.70 29.96
C LEU A 694 -34.82 27.73 31.28
N SER A 695 -35.87 26.93 31.38
CA SER A 695 -36.79 26.90 32.53
C SER A 695 -36.55 25.73 33.48
N THR A 696 -35.55 24.88 33.23
CA THR A 696 -35.30 23.69 34.03
C THR A 696 -33.82 23.54 34.38
N LYS A 697 -33.52 22.90 35.51
CA LYS A 697 -32.15 22.48 35.84
C LYS A 697 -31.77 21.15 35.18
N ALA A 698 -32.66 20.56 34.39
CA ALA A 698 -32.38 19.32 33.69
C ALA A 698 -31.43 19.61 32.52
N CYS A 699 -30.56 18.66 32.18
CA CYS A 699 -29.76 18.71 30.95
C CYS A 699 -30.42 17.81 29.91
N GLN A 700 -31.53 18.27 29.36
CA GLN A 700 -32.23 17.56 28.29
C GLN A 700 -31.60 17.89 26.93
N GLU A 701 -31.62 16.93 26.01
CA GLU A 701 -31.18 17.14 24.63
C GLU A 701 -32.34 16.84 23.67
N VAL A 702 -32.43 17.64 22.61
CA VAL A 702 -33.38 17.36 21.53
C VAL A 702 -32.85 16.21 20.68
N ILE A 703 -33.61 15.11 20.62
CA ILE A 703 -33.29 13.95 19.79
C ILE A 703 -33.98 14.11 18.43
N PHE A 704 -33.19 14.35 17.39
CA PHE A 704 -33.65 14.30 16.00
C PHE A 704 -33.42 12.90 15.44
N LYS A 705 -34.37 12.36 14.67
CA LYS A 705 -34.16 11.13 13.90
C LYS A 705 -33.13 11.36 12.81
N VAL A 706 -33.27 12.45 12.06
CA VAL A 706 -32.29 12.93 11.08
C VAL A 706 -32.40 14.46 11.04
N SER A 707 -31.45 15.15 11.69
CA SER A 707 -31.47 16.61 11.74
C SER A 707 -31.08 17.23 10.39
N THR A 708 -31.92 18.13 9.88
CA THR A 708 -31.69 18.88 8.64
C THR A 708 -31.89 20.37 8.87
N VAL A 709 -31.15 21.20 8.12
CA VAL A 709 -31.29 22.66 8.18
C VAL A 709 -32.42 23.09 7.25
N GLU A 710 -33.40 23.80 7.81
CA GLU A 710 -34.48 24.44 7.08
C GLU A 710 -34.17 25.92 6.83
N HIS A 711 -34.55 26.40 5.65
CA HIS A 711 -34.49 27.79 5.22
C HIS A 711 -35.90 28.38 5.29
N ILE A 712 -36.14 29.27 6.26
CA ILE A 712 -37.47 29.89 6.46
C ILE A 712 -37.87 30.63 5.19
N MET A 713 -37.05 31.62 4.78
CA MET A 713 -37.03 32.18 3.43
C MET A 713 -36.38 31.14 2.49
N PRO A 714 -37.12 30.59 1.51
CA PRO A 714 -36.64 29.49 0.68
C PRO A 714 -35.41 29.83 -0.17
N LYS A 715 -34.63 28.80 -0.51
CA LYS A 715 -33.53 28.91 -1.49
C LYS A 715 -34.01 29.32 -2.89
N THR A 716 -35.20 28.85 -3.26
CA THR A 716 -35.88 29.18 -4.53
C THR A 716 -37.26 29.75 -4.21
N PRO A 717 -37.36 31.06 -3.91
CA PRO A 717 -38.63 31.68 -3.55
C PRO A 717 -39.65 31.58 -4.70
N ASN A 718 -40.89 31.27 -4.35
CA ASN A 718 -42.03 31.35 -5.27
C ASN A 718 -42.49 32.83 -5.40
N GLN A 719 -43.52 33.09 -6.21
CA GLN A 719 -44.02 34.45 -6.42
C GLN A 719 -44.48 35.14 -5.11
N GLU A 720 -45.21 34.42 -4.26
CA GLU A 720 -45.69 34.94 -2.97
C GLU A 720 -44.54 35.39 -2.06
N TRP A 721 -43.45 34.62 -2.01
CA TRP A 721 -42.27 35.02 -1.27
C TRP A 721 -41.59 36.26 -1.86
N TRP A 722 -41.52 36.39 -3.20
CA TRP A 722 -40.96 37.59 -3.81
C TRP A 722 -41.78 38.84 -3.51
N GLU A 723 -43.11 38.72 -3.53
CA GLU A 723 -44.02 39.79 -3.15
C GLU A 723 -43.85 40.17 -1.67
N MET A 724 -43.83 39.18 -0.77
CA MET A 724 -43.61 39.36 0.66
C MET A 724 -42.28 40.06 0.98
N LEU A 725 -41.18 39.64 0.35
CA LEU A 725 -39.86 40.19 0.57
C LEU A 725 -39.71 41.62 0.04
N ASN A 726 -40.44 41.97 -1.03
CA ASN A 726 -40.31 43.29 -1.67
C ASN A 726 -41.30 44.34 -1.14
N GLU A 727 -42.31 43.92 -0.39
CA GLU A 727 -43.42 44.77 0.11
C GLU A 727 -42.95 46.07 0.78
N LYS A 728 -41.82 46.04 1.50
CA LYS A 728 -41.25 47.19 2.24
C LYS A 728 -39.94 47.73 1.66
N GLU A 729 -39.46 47.14 0.58
CA GLU A 729 -38.11 47.38 0.04
C GLU A 729 -38.15 48.18 -1.27
N ASN A 730 -39.22 48.03 -2.07
CA ASN A 730 -39.38 48.68 -3.38
C ASN A 730 -38.18 48.50 -4.33
N LEU A 731 -37.55 47.32 -4.29
CA LEU A 731 -36.37 47.00 -5.08
C LEU A 731 -36.73 46.45 -6.45
N ASN A 732 -35.83 46.61 -7.42
CA ASN A 732 -35.95 45.92 -8.70
C ASN A 732 -35.61 44.43 -8.56
N ARG A 733 -35.93 43.63 -9.59
CA ARG A 733 -35.78 42.16 -9.54
C ARG A 733 -34.33 41.70 -9.33
N GLN A 734 -33.34 42.44 -9.79
CA GLN A 734 -31.93 42.07 -9.61
C GLN A 734 -31.45 42.41 -8.20
N GLU A 735 -31.74 43.62 -7.73
CA GLU A 735 -31.43 44.04 -6.35
C GLU A 735 -32.07 43.13 -5.30
N LEU A 736 -33.32 42.71 -5.54
CA LEU A 736 -34.03 41.79 -4.67
C LEU A 736 -33.39 40.39 -4.62
N LYS A 737 -32.87 39.90 -5.76
CA LYS A 737 -32.12 38.63 -5.82
C LYS A 737 -30.77 38.73 -5.10
N ASP A 738 -30.07 39.84 -5.27
CA ASP A 738 -28.78 40.06 -4.62
C ASP A 738 -28.96 40.15 -3.09
N LYS A 739 -30.02 40.84 -2.65
CA LYS A 739 -30.40 40.90 -1.23
C LYS A 739 -30.86 39.53 -0.70
N HIS A 740 -31.65 38.77 -1.45
CA HIS A 740 -31.99 37.38 -1.11
C HIS A 740 -30.74 36.51 -0.90
N ALA A 741 -29.79 36.56 -1.84
CA ALA A 741 -28.55 35.80 -1.74
C ALA A 741 -27.75 36.16 -0.49
N ALA A 742 -27.66 37.45 -0.14
CA ALA A 742 -26.93 37.95 1.03
C ALA A 742 -27.59 37.61 2.39
N PHE A 743 -28.87 37.20 2.39
CA PHE A 743 -29.62 36.85 3.60
C PHE A 743 -29.86 35.34 3.72
N LEU A 744 -29.64 34.58 2.65
CA LEU A 744 -30.02 33.19 2.55
C LEU A 744 -29.43 32.31 3.65
N ASN A 745 -28.14 32.46 3.98
CA ASN A 745 -27.48 31.66 5.02
C ASN A 745 -27.19 32.42 6.30
N ARG A 746 -27.85 33.56 6.54
CA ARG A 746 -27.82 34.23 7.85
C ARG A 746 -28.49 33.34 8.89
N ILE A 747 -27.97 33.33 10.11
CA ILE A 747 -28.48 32.46 11.17
C ILE A 747 -29.97 32.69 11.47
N GLY A 748 -30.44 33.94 11.33
CA GLY A 748 -31.85 34.29 11.50
C GLY A 748 -32.78 33.73 10.42
N ASN A 749 -32.27 33.24 9.29
CA ASN A 749 -33.08 32.55 8.28
C ASN A 749 -33.15 31.02 8.49
N LEU A 750 -32.44 30.49 9.48
CA LEU A 750 -32.25 29.05 9.62
C LEU A 750 -33.02 28.46 10.81
N LEU A 751 -33.48 27.22 10.61
CA LEU A 751 -34.07 26.35 11.64
C LEU A 751 -33.48 24.95 11.55
N LEU A 752 -33.59 24.19 12.64
CA LEU A 752 -33.25 22.77 12.66
C LEU A 752 -34.54 21.97 12.77
N LEU A 753 -34.77 21.05 11.82
CA LEU A 753 -35.95 20.20 11.79
C LEU A 753 -35.56 18.75 11.48
N ASP A 754 -36.42 17.82 11.88
CA ASP A 754 -36.34 16.45 11.38
C ASP A 754 -36.57 16.41 9.87
N SER A 755 -35.81 15.55 9.17
CA SER A 755 -35.82 15.45 7.71
C SER A 755 -37.22 15.27 7.11
N LYS A 756 -38.08 14.49 7.78
CA LYS A 756 -39.47 14.29 7.38
C LYS A 756 -40.23 15.62 7.33
N ASN A 757 -40.19 16.38 8.43
CA ASN A 757 -40.92 17.65 8.54
C ASN A 757 -40.37 18.69 7.56
N ASN A 758 -39.06 18.72 7.36
CA ASN A 758 -38.42 19.65 6.42
C ASN A 758 -38.77 19.35 4.96
N SER A 759 -38.81 18.07 4.57
CA SER A 759 -39.09 17.66 3.19
C SER A 759 -40.47 18.10 2.69
N GLU A 760 -41.43 18.26 3.60
CA GLU A 760 -42.81 18.70 3.32
C GLU A 760 -42.89 20.22 3.05
N LEU A 761 -41.90 21.00 3.49
CA LEU A 761 -41.95 22.46 3.44
C LEU A 761 -41.45 23.07 2.13
N SER A 762 -40.33 22.59 1.58
CA SER A 762 -39.78 23.09 0.31
C SER A 762 -39.84 24.64 0.18
N ASN A 763 -40.38 25.15 -0.92
CA ASN A 763 -40.66 26.56 -1.19
C ASN A 763 -42.10 26.97 -0.86
N SER A 764 -42.75 26.29 0.10
CA SER A 764 -44.12 26.61 0.50
C SER A 764 -44.24 28.04 1.06
N PRO A 765 -45.43 28.64 0.96
CA PRO A 765 -45.81 29.89 1.61
C PRO A 765 -45.42 29.94 3.09
N PHE A 766 -45.06 31.13 3.60
CA PHE A 766 -44.64 31.31 4.99
C PHE A 766 -45.66 30.77 6.00
N LYS A 767 -46.96 30.99 5.76
CA LYS A 767 -48.04 30.48 6.63
C LYS A 767 -48.09 28.95 6.72
N ILE A 768 -47.78 28.25 5.63
CA ILE A 768 -47.70 26.78 5.62
C ILE A 768 -46.49 26.32 6.44
N LYS A 769 -45.35 27.02 6.30
CA LYS A 769 -44.16 26.77 7.13
C LYS A 769 -44.44 26.97 8.62
N VAL A 770 -45.10 28.06 9.00
CA VAL A 770 -45.49 28.32 10.40
C VAL A 770 -46.37 27.22 10.97
N ASN A 771 -47.39 26.76 10.24
CA ASN A 771 -48.24 25.65 10.68
C ASN A 771 -47.45 24.36 10.93
N ASN A 772 -46.47 24.06 10.07
CA ASN A 772 -45.58 22.91 10.28
C ASN A 772 -44.68 23.11 11.50
N TYR A 773 -44.13 24.31 11.73
CA TYR A 773 -43.30 24.58 12.91
C TYR A 773 -44.09 24.38 14.21
N ILE A 774 -45.37 24.77 14.24
CA ILE A 774 -46.28 24.52 15.36
C ILE A 774 -46.51 23.01 15.53
N ALA A 775 -46.87 22.32 14.45
CA ALA A 775 -47.19 20.88 14.47
C ALA A 775 -45.97 20.01 14.83
N SER A 776 -44.76 20.44 14.46
CA SER A 776 -43.51 19.75 14.74
C SER A 776 -42.87 20.14 16.08
N ASP A 777 -43.52 21.04 16.84
CA ASP A 777 -43.02 21.57 18.11
C ASP A 777 -41.59 22.14 18.01
N SER A 778 -41.31 22.88 16.92
CA SER A 778 -39.99 23.51 16.73
C SER A 778 -39.75 24.58 17.79
N ARG A 779 -38.71 24.41 18.62
CA ARG A 779 -38.41 25.36 19.71
C ARG A 779 -37.73 26.60 19.17
N LEU A 780 -36.81 26.45 18.22
CA LEU A 780 -36.17 27.58 17.55
C LEU A 780 -37.17 28.52 16.84
N ALA A 781 -38.33 27.99 16.43
CA ALA A 781 -39.40 28.81 15.85
C ALA A 781 -40.14 29.63 16.91
N LYS A 782 -40.16 29.17 18.17
CA LYS A 782 -40.81 29.81 19.32
C LYS A 782 -39.92 30.82 20.05
N ILE A 783 -38.69 31.05 19.60
CA ILE A 783 -37.79 32.05 20.18
C ILE A 783 -38.28 33.46 19.82
N PRO A 784 -38.65 34.30 20.80
CA PRO A 784 -39.02 35.67 20.53
C PRO A 784 -37.84 36.51 20.06
N PHE A 785 -38.04 37.27 18.98
CA PHE A 785 -37.00 38.11 18.39
C PHE A 785 -37.46 39.53 18.04
N THR A 786 -38.76 39.81 18.06
CA THR A 786 -39.30 41.15 17.82
C THR A 786 -39.32 41.98 19.13
N ASN A 787 -39.45 43.30 19.00
CA ASN A 787 -39.62 44.20 20.14
C ASN A 787 -40.92 43.95 20.93
N LYS A 788 -41.91 43.31 20.31
CA LYS A 788 -43.17 42.92 20.96
C LYS A 788 -43.10 41.52 21.61
N ASN A 789 -41.91 40.91 21.62
CA ASN A 789 -41.69 39.56 22.12
C ASN A 789 -42.46 38.49 21.32
N GLU A 790 -42.61 38.70 20.01
CA GLU A 790 -43.20 37.73 19.07
C GLU A 790 -42.10 36.81 18.50
N SER A 791 -42.48 35.56 18.23
CA SER A 791 -41.66 34.54 17.58
C SER A 791 -42.14 34.24 16.16
N LEU A 792 -41.55 33.25 15.47
CA LEU A 792 -41.99 32.90 14.11
C LEU A 792 -43.42 32.36 14.07
N VAL A 793 -43.92 31.80 15.18
CA VAL A 793 -45.27 31.24 15.24
C VAL A 793 -46.34 32.28 15.57
N ASP A 794 -45.93 33.50 15.92
CA ASP A 794 -46.82 34.60 16.31
C ASP A 794 -47.00 35.65 15.21
N ILE A 795 -46.23 35.56 14.12
CA ILE A 795 -46.19 36.56 13.03
C ILE A 795 -46.78 36.00 11.74
N ASP A 796 -47.41 36.87 10.95
CA ASP A 796 -48.01 36.52 9.65
C ASP A 796 -47.10 36.84 8.44
N HIS A 797 -45.95 37.47 8.68
CA HIS A 797 -45.03 37.97 7.65
C HIS A 797 -43.57 37.69 8.04
N PHE A 798 -42.66 37.53 7.07
CA PHE A 798 -41.24 37.33 7.32
C PHE A 798 -40.36 37.98 6.24
N ASP A 799 -39.82 39.18 6.55
CA ASP A 799 -38.98 39.98 5.64
C ASP A 799 -37.50 40.01 6.03
N PHE A 800 -36.69 40.73 5.24
CA PHE A 800 -35.26 40.90 5.50
C PHE A 800 -34.97 41.54 6.86
N LYS A 801 -35.80 42.49 7.30
CA LYS A 801 -35.64 43.12 8.62
C LYS A 801 -35.87 42.11 9.75
N MET A 802 -36.87 41.24 9.61
CA MET A 802 -37.11 40.17 10.57
C MET A 802 -35.98 39.13 10.60
N ILE A 803 -35.37 38.82 9.44
CA ILE A 803 -34.15 37.99 9.40
C ILE A 803 -33.02 38.66 10.17
N ASP A 804 -32.85 39.99 10.05
CA ASP A 804 -31.82 40.74 10.78
C ASP A 804 -32.08 40.78 12.29
N ASP A 805 -33.31 41.07 12.71
CA ASP A 805 -33.72 41.09 14.11
C ASP A 805 -33.53 39.72 14.75
N ARG A 806 -33.95 38.65 14.05
CA ARG A 806 -33.73 37.27 14.49
C ARG A 806 -32.25 36.92 14.52
N SER A 807 -31.47 37.30 13.51
CA SER A 807 -30.02 37.06 13.49
C SER A 807 -29.32 37.74 14.67
N ALA A 808 -29.70 38.99 14.97
CA ALA A 808 -29.16 39.73 16.11
C ALA A 808 -29.51 39.08 17.45
N LYS A 809 -30.76 38.59 17.61
CA LYS A 809 -31.20 37.90 18.82
C LYS A 809 -30.45 36.58 19.02
N LEU A 810 -30.38 35.74 17.98
CA LEU A 810 -29.70 34.45 18.05
C LEU A 810 -28.19 34.60 18.24
N ALA A 811 -27.55 35.58 17.60
CA ALA A 811 -26.15 35.89 17.80
C ALA A 811 -25.85 36.26 19.25
N LYS A 812 -26.69 37.10 19.88
CA LYS A 812 -26.54 37.46 21.30
C LYS A 812 -26.68 36.25 22.22
N ILE A 813 -27.67 35.38 22.00
CA ILE A 813 -27.84 34.16 22.82
C ILE A 813 -26.62 33.25 22.68
N LEU A 814 -26.17 32.99 21.45
CA LEU A 814 -25.00 32.14 21.21
C LEU A 814 -23.74 32.69 21.88
N VAL A 815 -23.47 33.98 21.69
CA VAL A 815 -22.22 34.58 22.18
C VAL A 815 -22.25 34.83 23.67
N ASN A 816 -23.35 35.32 24.23
CA ASN A 816 -23.42 35.72 25.64
C ASN A 816 -23.79 34.57 26.56
N ASP A 817 -24.78 33.77 26.18
CA ASP A 817 -25.44 32.85 27.11
C ASP A 817 -24.94 31.41 26.91
N ILE A 818 -24.66 31.01 25.67
CA ILE A 818 -24.22 29.64 25.35
C ILE A 818 -22.70 29.53 25.42
N TYR A 819 -21.99 30.36 24.66
CA TYR A 819 -20.53 30.31 24.59
C TYR A 819 -19.85 31.27 25.58
N GLU A 820 -20.59 32.17 26.22
CA GLU A 820 -20.07 33.06 27.26
C GLU A 820 -18.73 33.75 26.85
N ILE A 821 -18.72 34.34 25.65
CA ILE A 821 -17.55 35.07 25.15
C ILE A 821 -17.50 36.43 25.83
N GLU A 822 -16.36 36.70 26.47
CA GLU A 822 -16.07 37.96 27.17
C GLU A 822 -15.57 39.07 26.26
#